data_AF-A0A397VWF5-F1
#
_entry.id   AF-A0A397VWF5-F1
#
_cell.length_a   1.000
_cell.length_b   1.000
_cell.length_c   1.000
_cell.angle_alpha   90.00
_cell.angle_beta   90.00
_cell.angle_gamma   90.00
#
_symmetry.space_group_name_H-M   'P 1'
#
loop_
_entity.id
_entity.type
_entity.pdbx_description
1 polymer ?
#
loop_
_entity_poly.entity_id
_entity_poly.type
_entity_poly.pdbx_seq_one_letter_code
_entity_poly.pdbx_strand_id
1 'polypeptide(L)'
;MTGSHLPSMLEICKILMDRGYNVTLVAPGNYTAQSFSYNSIPQISFDPKEIGFGHEKIKNTLISDDHFKSFKVVHNITVTSYLPLYNIYKKIAKEINADLFFCDHSLNHPCYDLAWKLGKPAVGITSSLIDLNAQSSTEAINDINVERAKVGVDPHWNYGGRTSNILMSLDNFFGFEIPSAESPLYQEIDPILPDIYPSLTPALDSFLSSHPRTLYFSIGTVVVTTPQNIAIILNSFLELIDQDVIDGVIWATVKTDTSELLSLNNFNISMSVILNNSHPHIHITKYAPQFAILSHDNTKLFLSHGGMSSCHESMYNAKPMLILPIMGDQPGNAEKLNMAGIALSLSKNNLNVNDIVSKAKRLLDEKSADLIEVVLNTAKLEGIKEENGGFKIDNEILLRDWITPDSRMGYIRGKYLDVYGVAFTLSLVLSGGFVYFQCFCDQAYLTVDNIINETILVGVLYKNTTLSSLNIQNNNFGPKERNALADALCKNTTLTEFVSEGGGKALAGALCKNYTLTCLDLRYNNLDCRWLCKNNMLSFLNLGSNNLGLFGGKALADALCNNATLKDLNLSGNGWKDALCKNTALISLDLGSNNFGSIGGKILADALCRSTTLTTLNLSYNYFRSEGGKALADALHKIPRRLP
;
A
#
# COMPACT_ATOMS: atom_id res chain seq x y z
N MET A 1 0.30 -12.10 26.38
CA MET A 1 -0.33 -11.05 25.54
C MET A 1 -1.50 -11.64 24.77
N THR A 2 -2.41 -12.33 25.46
CA THR A 2 -3.46 -13.16 24.83
C THR A 2 -4.82 -12.45 24.79
N GLY A 3 -4.89 -11.13 25.00
CA GLY A 3 -6.18 -10.45 25.16
C GLY A 3 -7.05 -10.48 23.91
N SER A 4 -6.51 -10.06 22.77
CA SER A 4 -7.26 -9.89 21.51
C SER A 4 -7.27 -11.14 20.61
N HIS A 5 -6.18 -11.90 20.59
CA HIS A 5 -6.03 -13.05 19.68
C HIS A 5 -6.62 -14.36 20.22
N LEU A 6 -6.80 -14.47 21.55
CA LEU A 6 -7.30 -15.69 22.19
C LEU A 6 -8.76 -16.01 21.83
N PRO A 7 -9.71 -15.06 21.82
CA PRO A 7 -11.08 -15.35 21.40
C PRO A 7 -11.15 -15.96 20.00
N SER A 8 -10.46 -15.36 19.01
CA SER A 8 -10.41 -15.87 17.64
C SER A 8 -9.80 -17.27 17.58
N MET A 9 -8.71 -17.53 18.32
CA MET A 9 -8.09 -18.85 18.38
C MET A 9 -9.01 -19.91 19.00
N LEU A 10 -9.80 -19.55 20.02
CA LEU A 10 -10.76 -20.44 20.67
C LEU A 10 -11.90 -20.82 19.71
N GLU A 11 -12.41 -19.86 18.94
CA GLU A 11 -13.40 -20.13 17.90
C GLU A 11 -12.85 -20.99 16.76
N ILE A 12 -11.62 -20.73 16.29
CA ILE A 12 -10.96 -21.60 15.30
C ILE A 12 -10.85 -23.04 15.83
N CYS A 13 -10.47 -23.20 17.11
CA CYS A 13 -10.41 -24.52 17.73
C CYS A 13 -11.78 -25.21 17.71
N LYS A 14 -12.85 -24.51 18.09
CA LYS A 14 -14.22 -25.03 18.06
C LYS A 14 -14.65 -25.42 16.65
N ILE A 15 -14.46 -24.56 15.65
CA ILE A 15 -14.79 -24.83 14.24
C ILE A 15 -14.07 -26.07 13.72
N LEU A 16 -12.79 -26.23 14.04
CA LEU A 16 -12.01 -27.41 13.64
C LEU A 16 -12.49 -28.68 14.37
N MET A 17 -12.83 -28.60 15.65
CA MET A 17 -13.41 -29.71 16.39
C MET A 17 -14.77 -30.14 15.83
N ASP A 18 -15.63 -29.18 15.48
CA ASP A 18 -16.95 -29.44 14.88
C ASP A 18 -16.81 -30.10 13.49
N ARG A 19 -15.71 -29.84 12.78
CA ARG A 19 -15.34 -30.51 11.53
C ARG A 19 -14.69 -31.90 11.73
N GLY A 20 -14.56 -32.37 12.97
CA GLY A 20 -14.05 -33.70 13.30
C GLY A 20 -12.53 -33.80 13.48
N TYR A 21 -11.82 -32.67 13.57
CA TYR A 21 -10.38 -32.68 13.82
C TYR A 21 -10.09 -32.79 15.33
N ASN A 22 -9.01 -33.49 15.67
CA ASN A 22 -8.49 -33.50 17.04
C ASN A 22 -7.65 -32.22 17.26
N VAL A 23 -8.13 -31.35 18.13
CA VAL A 23 -7.51 -30.03 18.38
C VAL A 23 -7.03 -29.95 19.82
N THR A 24 -5.85 -29.37 20.01
CA THR A 24 -5.33 -29.06 21.35
C THR A 24 -4.82 -27.62 21.37
N LEU A 25 -5.41 -26.80 22.23
CA LEU A 25 -4.93 -25.45 22.49
C LEU A 25 -3.70 -25.50 23.41
N VAL A 26 -2.64 -24.79 23.04
CA VAL A 26 -1.42 -24.68 23.86
C VAL A 26 -1.22 -23.21 24.19
N ALA A 27 -1.34 -22.83 25.47
CA ALA A 27 -1.29 -21.43 25.87
C ALA A 27 -0.80 -21.24 27.32
N PRO A 28 -0.19 -20.09 27.66
CA PRO A 28 0.19 -19.79 29.04
C PRO A 28 -1.05 -19.45 29.88
N GLY A 29 -1.32 -20.20 30.94
CA GLY A 29 -2.55 -20.10 31.74
C GLY A 29 -3.69 -21.02 31.26
N ASN A 30 -4.83 -21.01 31.95
CA ASN A 30 -5.96 -21.90 31.67
C ASN A 30 -7.19 -21.07 31.26
N TYR A 31 -7.58 -21.18 29.99
CA TYR A 31 -8.61 -20.33 29.36
C TYR A 31 -9.89 -21.10 29.04
N THR A 32 -9.78 -22.39 28.74
CA THR A 32 -10.93 -23.23 28.42
C THR A 32 -11.70 -23.65 29.67
N ALA A 33 -11.01 -23.98 30.77
CA ALA A 33 -11.67 -24.55 31.95
C ALA A 33 -12.66 -23.60 32.63
N GLN A 34 -12.49 -22.28 32.49
CA GLN A 34 -13.37 -21.26 33.09
C GLN A 34 -14.41 -20.72 32.10
N SER A 35 -14.31 -21.08 30.82
CA SER A 35 -15.26 -20.63 29.81
C SER A 35 -16.38 -21.64 29.63
N PHE A 36 -17.62 -21.19 29.78
CA PHE A 36 -18.78 -22.03 29.47
C PHE A 36 -18.80 -22.45 27.99
N SER A 37 -18.40 -21.55 27.08
CA SER A 37 -18.43 -21.77 25.63
C SER A 37 -17.27 -22.62 25.10
N TYR A 38 -16.17 -22.73 25.86
CA TYR A 38 -14.91 -23.34 25.37
C TYR A 38 -14.37 -24.46 26.25
N ASN A 39 -15.09 -24.88 27.30
CA ASN A 39 -14.64 -25.92 28.23
C ASN A 39 -14.37 -27.29 27.57
N SER A 40 -14.94 -27.53 26.40
CA SER A 40 -14.76 -28.75 25.62
C SER A 40 -13.43 -28.81 24.87
N ILE A 41 -12.78 -27.66 24.65
CA ILE A 41 -11.52 -27.59 23.92
C ILE A 41 -10.39 -28.13 24.82
N PRO A 42 -9.70 -29.22 24.42
CA PRO A 42 -8.53 -29.70 25.15
C PRO A 42 -7.46 -28.61 25.18
N GLN A 43 -7.00 -28.24 26.39
CA GLN A 43 -5.95 -27.25 26.56
C GLN A 43 -4.78 -27.82 27.37
N ILE A 44 -3.56 -27.62 26.88
CA ILE A 44 -2.34 -27.80 27.65
C ILE A 44 -1.84 -26.41 28.09
N SER A 45 -1.95 -26.15 29.40
CA SER A 45 -1.53 -24.90 30.02
C SER A 45 -0.13 -24.98 30.61
N PHE A 46 0.63 -23.90 30.54
CA PHE A 46 1.92 -23.73 31.24
C PHE A 46 1.96 -22.39 32.00
N ASP A 47 2.83 -22.26 33.01
CA ASP A 47 2.91 -21.03 33.81
C ASP A 47 3.57 -19.90 32.98
N PRO A 48 2.94 -18.70 32.85
CA PRO A 48 3.57 -17.54 32.23
C PRO A 48 4.96 -17.19 32.79
N LYS A 49 5.27 -17.56 34.03
CA LYS A 49 6.59 -17.36 34.63
C LYS A 49 7.68 -18.23 34.00
N GLU A 50 7.33 -19.40 33.48
CA GLU A 50 8.28 -20.33 32.82
C GLU A 50 8.88 -19.73 31.54
N ILE A 51 8.20 -18.76 30.92
CA ILE A 51 8.63 -18.07 29.70
C ILE A 51 9.24 -16.68 29.98
N GLY A 52 9.56 -16.36 31.25
CA GLY A 52 10.16 -15.08 31.63
C GLY A 52 9.21 -13.88 31.56
N PHE A 53 7.91 -14.10 31.42
CA PHE A 53 6.90 -13.03 31.34
C PHE A 53 6.59 -12.46 32.74
N GLY A 54 7.25 -11.36 33.10
CA GLY A 54 6.91 -10.56 34.29
C GLY A 54 5.93 -9.45 33.93
N HIS A 55 4.65 -9.58 34.31
CA HIS A 55 3.61 -8.56 34.07
C HIS A 55 3.99 -7.16 34.59
N GLU A 56 4.79 -7.05 35.65
CA GLU A 56 5.18 -5.76 36.25
C GLU A 56 6.18 -4.94 35.41
N LYS A 57 7.17 -5.58 34.78
CA LYS A 57 8.17 -4.87 33.93
C LYS A 57 7.52 -4.25 32.69
N ILE A 58 6.49 -4.93 32.18
CA ILE A 58 5.68 -4.52 31.02
C ILE A 58 4.80 -3.32 31.41
N LYS A 59 4.10 -3.40 32.56
CA LYS A 59 3.21 -2.34 33.05
C LYS A 59 3.92 -0.98 33.16
N ASN A 60 5.11 -0.93 33.75
CA ASN A 60 5.82 0.33 33.99
C ASN A 60 6.44 0.94 32.72
N THR A 61 6.77 0.13 31.71
CA THR A 61 7.39 0.63 30.46
C THR A 61 6.33 1.02 29.42
N LEU A 62 5.18 0.35 29.40
CA LEU A 62 4.08 0.64 28.48
C LEU A 62 3.29 1.91 28.83
N ILE A 63 3.35 2.37 30.08
CA ILE A 63 2.80 3.66 30.49
C ILE A 63 3.71 4.82 30.01
N SER A 64 4.98 4.55 29.67
CA SER A 64 5.91 5.57 29.19
C SER A 64 5.81 5.82 27.68
N ASP A 65 5.84 7.09 27.29
CA ASP A 65 5.51 7.65 25.96
C ASP A 65 6.36 7.22 24.76
N ASP A 66 7.31 6.32 24.95
CA ASP A 66 8.28 6.00 23.90
C ASP A 66 7.89 4.69 23.21
N HIS A 67 7.27 4.81 22.04
CA HIS A 67 6.96 3.69 21.15
C HIS A 67 8.23 2.86 20.85
N PHE A 68 9.41 3.47 20.78
CA PHE A 68 10.68 2.75 20.60
C PHE A 68 11.07 1.93 21.85
N LYS A 69 10.82 2.45 23.07
CA LYS A 69 11.04 1.67 24.30
C LYS A 69 10.06 0.51 24.41
N SER A 70 8.81 0.72 24.01
CA SER A 70 7.79 -0.35 23.96
C SER A 70 8.21 -1.46 23.00
N PHE A 71 8.68 -1.10 21.79
CA PHE A 71 9.22 -2.06 20.83
C PHE A 71 10.43 -2.82 21.39
N LYS A 72 11.37 -2.12 22.06
CA LYS A 72 12.55 -2.76 22.68
C LYS A 72 12.18 -3.74 23.78
N VAL A 73 11.13 -3.47 24.56
CA VAL A 73 10.62 -4.40 25.57
C VAL A 73 9.99 -5.63 24.93
N VAL A 74 9.14 -5.44 23.93
CA VAL A 74 8.49 -6.53 23.17
C VAL A 74 9.55 -7.41 22.49
N HIS A 75 10.57 -6.81 21.90
CA HIS A 75 11.72 -7.51 21.33
C HIS A 75 12.45 -8.36 22.39
N ASN A 76 12.83 -7.76 23.52
CA ASN A 76 13.53 -8.48 24.58
C ASN A 76 12.71 -9.65 25.15
N ILE A 77 11.39 -9.49 25.24
CA ILE A 77 10.49 -10.57 25.64
C ILE A 77 10.49 -11.69 24.60
N THR A 78 10.45 -11.36 23.31
CA THR A 78 10.47 -12.36 22.22
C THR A 78 11.75 -13.20 22.28
N VAL A 79 12.90 -12.55 22.47
CA VAL A 79 14.19 -13.23 22.58
C VAL A 79 14.26 -14.10 23.84
N THR A 80 13.89 -13.55 25.00
CA THR A 80 14.00 -14.30 26.28
C THR A 80 13.02 -15.46 26.39
N SER A 81 11.84 -15.35 25.78
CA SER A 81 10.82 -16.40 25.78
C SER A 81 11.03 -17.47 24.70
N TYR A 82 11.88 -17.24 23.70
CA TYR A 82 12.05 -18.14 22.55
C TYR A 82 12.40 -19.57 22.97
N LEU A 83 13.50 -19.76 23.73
CA LEU A 83 14.01 -21.09 24.07
C LEU A 83 13.06 -21.87 25.00
N PRO A 84 12.49 -21.28 26.07
CA PRO A 84 11.44 -21.92 26.87
C PRO A 84 10.24 -22.38 26.02
N LEU A 85 9.68 -21.47 25.20
CA LEU A 85 8.52 -21.78 24.36
C LEU A 85 8.82 -22.89 23.35
N TYR A 86 9.96 -22.83 22.67
CA TYR A 86 10.36 -23.85 21.70
C TYR A 86 10.41 -25.25 22.34
N ASN A 87 10.98 -25.36 23.54
CA ASN A 87 11.10 -26.65 24.23
C ASN A 87 9.75 -27.17 24.72
N ILE A 88 8.87 -26.29 25.22
CA ILE A 88 7.49 -26.62 25.61
C ILE A 88 6.72 -27.13 24.39
N TYR A 89 6.71 -26.37 23.29
CA TYR A 89 6.02 -26.76 22.06
C TYR A 89 6.57 -28.06 21.49
N LYS A 90 7.89 -28.26 21.50
CA LYS A 90 8.52 -29.49 21.02
C LYS A 90 8.09 -30.72 21.81
N LYS A 91 8.03 -30.60 23.14
CA LYS A 91 7.56 -31.67 24.02
C LYS A 91 6.09 -32.00 23.71
N ILE A 92 5.24 -30.99 23.69
CA ILE A 92 3.79 -31.15 23.46
C ILE A 92 3.51 -31.72 22.07
N ALA A 93 4.12 -31.17 21.02
CA ALA A 93 3.94 -31.63 19.65
C ALA A 93 4.29 -33.12 19.47
N LYS A 94 5.27 -33.62 20.23
CA LYS A 94 5.62 -35.04 20.27
C LYS A 94 4.60 -35.88 21.04
N GLU A 95 4.08 -35.37 22.16
CA GLU A 95 3.08 -36.07 22.99
C GLU A 95 1.75 -36.22 22.27
N ILE A 96 1.29 -35.18 21.56
CA ILE A 96 0.01 -35.19 20.84
C ILE A 96 0.14 -35.68 19.39
N ASN A 97 1.36 -35.96 18.92
CA ASN A 97 1.68 -36.29 17.53
C ASN A 97 1.07 -35.28 16.54
N ALA A 98 1.44 -34.00 16.67
CA ALA A 98 0.84 -32.91 15.89
C ALA A 98 1.13 -33.04 14.38
N ASP A 99 0.07 -32.90 13.57
CA ASP A 99 0.14 -32.95 12.10
C ASP A 99 0.07 -31.58 11.43
N LEU A 100 -0.49 -30.58 12.12
CA LEU A 100 -0.66 -29.21 11.63
C LEU A 100 -0.51 -28.24 12.82
N PHE A 101 0.18 -27.14 12.59
CA PHE A 101 0.37 -26.08 13.59
C PHE A 101 -0.46 -24.86 13.23
N PHE A 102 -1.30 -24.39 14.15
CA PHE A 102 -1.89 -23.06 14.08
C PHE A 102 -1.09 -22.15 15.00
N CYS A 103 -0.47 -21.13 14.44
CA CYS A 103 0.44 -20.25 15.14
C CYS A 103 -0.10 -18.81 15.07
N ASP A 104 -0.18 -18.14 16.22
CA ASP A 104 -0.31 -16.68 16.22
C ASP A 104 0.92 -16.05 15.54
N HIS A 105 0.74 -15.03 14.71
CA HIS A 105 1.84 -14.37 13.99
C HIS A 105 2.73 -13.53 14.91
N SER A 106 2.15 -12.94 15.95
CA SER A 106 2.84 -12.00 16.83
C SER A 106 3.65 -12.71 17.92
N LEU A 107 4.97 -12.45 17.94
CA LEU A 107 5.90 -12.91 18.98
C LEU A 107 6.00 -14.44 19.15
N ASN A 108 5.63 -15.22 18.13
CA ASN A 108 5.55 -16.69 18.22
C ASN A 108 6.44 -17.41 17.20
N HIS A 109 7.62 -16.86 16.90
CA HIS A 109 8.63 -17.54 16.05
C HIS A 109 8.90 -19.01 16.44
N PRO A 110 8.94 -19.40 17.74
CA PRO A 110 9.13 -20.80 18.12
C PRO A 110 8.12 -21.78 17.50
N CYS A 111 6.87 -21.37 17.31
CA CYS A 111 5.82 -22.20 16.72
C CYS A 111 6.14 -22.53 15.25
N TYR A 112 6.43 -21.50 14.45
CA TYR A 112 6.78 -21.64 13.04
C TYR A 112 8.11 -22.39 12.83
N ASP A 113 9.12 -22.07 13.65
CA ASP A 113 10.43 -22.70 13.56
C ASP A 113 10.39 -24.18 13.95
N LEU A 114 9.57 -24.55 14.93
CA LEU A 114 9.33 -25.95 15.28
C LEU A 114 8.60 -26.71 14.18
N ALA A 115 7.50 -26.14 13.64
CA ALA A 115 6.75 -26.76 12.55
C ALA A 115 7.68 -27.06 11.35
N TRP A 116 8.49 -26.07 10.96
CA TRP A 116 9.51 -26.23 9.93
C TRP A 116 10.54 -27.31 10.27
N LYS A 117 11.07 -27.32 11.51
CA LYS A 117 12.06 -28.30 11.95
C LYS A 117 11.52 -29.74 11.93
N LEU A 118 10.22 -29.91 12.17
CA LEU A 118 9.53 -31.19 12.14
C LEU A 118 9.04 -31.58 10.74
N GLY A 119 9.17 -30.70 9.73
CA GLY A 119 8.62 -30.93 8.40
C GLY A 119 7.09 -30.99 8.38
N LYS A 120 6.43 -30.27 9.29
CA LYS A 120 4.97 -30.21 9.43
C LYS A 120 4.44 -28.87 8.91
N PRO A 121 3.24 -28.84 8.28
CA PRO A 121 2.62 -27.60 7.84
C PRO A 121 2.27 -26.70 9.02
N ALA A 122 2.28 -25.39 8.77
CA ALA A 122 1.81 -24.37 9.69
C ALA A 122 0.84 -23.42 8.98
N VAL A 123 -0.15 -22.92 9.72
CA VAL A 123 -1.03 -21.81 9.33
C VAL A 123 -0.78 -20.69 10.31
N GLY A 124 -0.48 -19.51 9.80
CA GLY A 124 -0.36 -18.31 10.62
C GLY A 124 -1.71 -17.64 10.80
N ILE A 125 -1.95 -17.07 11.97
CA ILE A 125 -3.15 -16.27 12.27
C ILE A 125 -2.69 -14.88 12.70
N THR A 126 -3.25 -13.86 12.06
CA THR A 126 -3.04 -12.46 12.42
C THR A 126 -4.36 -11.72 12.38
N SER A 127 -4.47 -10.66 13.17
CA SER A 127 -5.61 -9.75 13.14
C SER A 127 -5.26 -8.41 12.51
N SER A 128 -4.05 -8.26 11.94
CA SER A 128 -3.56 -7.00 11.35
C SER A 128 -2.55 -7.26 10.25
N LEU A 129 -2.68 -6.54 9.13
CA LEU A 129 -1.67 -6.54 8.05
C LEU A 129 -0.38 -5.79 8.44
N ILE A 130 -0.45 -4.90 9.44
CA ILE A 130 0.73 -4.16 9.92
C ILE A 130 1.75 -5.14 10.54
N ASP A 131 1.29 -6.18 11.23
CA ASP A 131 2.16 -7.18 11.86
C ASP A 131 2.91 -8.04 10.83
N LEU A 132 2.39 -8.13 9.60
CA LEU A 132 3.02 -8.84 8.48
C LEU A 132 4.10 -8.01 7.79
N ASN A 133 3.85 -6.70 7.69
CA ASN A 133 4.75 -5.74 7.03
C ASN A 133 5.73 -5.06 7.99
N ALA A 134 5.66 -5.38 9.29
CA ALA A 134 6.59 -4.89 10.30
C ALA A 134 8.02 -5.37 10.01
N GLN A 135 8.79 -4.53 9.32
CA GLN A 135 10.24 -4.68 9.21
C GLN A 135 10.84 -4.43 10.60
N SER A 136 11.02 -5.50 11.39
CA SER A 136 11.82 -5.38 12.61
C SER A 136 13.24 -4.95 12.24
N SER A 137 13.91 -4.19 13.11
CA SER A 137 15.33 -3.86 12.93
C SER A 137 16.18 -5.13 12.73
N THR A 138 17.22 -5.04 11.90
CA THR A 138 18.18 -6.13 11.67
C THR A 138 18.77 -6.69 12.97
N GLU A 139 18.94 -5.83 13.98
CA GLU A 139 19.38 -6.21 15.33
C GLU A 139 18.43 -7.23 15.99
N ALA A 140 17.12 -7.05 15.84
CA ALA A 140 16.14 -7.93 16.46
C ALA A 140 16.20 -9.36 15.92
N ILE A 141 16.46 -9.50 14.62
CA ILE A 141 16.59 -10.80 13.96
C ILE A 141 17.87 -11.53 14.37
N ASN A 142 18.97 -10.79 14.57
CA ASN A 142 20.23 -11.37 15.01
C ASN A 142 20.10 -12.02 16.38
N ASP A 143 19.42 -11.36 17.33
CA ASP A 143 19.19 -11.91 18.68
C ASP A 143 18.36 -13.19 18.63
N ILE A 144 17.29 -13.23 17.82
CA ILE A 144 16.46 -14.43 17.64
C ILE A 144 17.26 -15.55 16.97
N ASN A 145 18.13 -15.23 15.99
CA ASN A 145 18.98 -16.20 15.33
C ASN A 145 20.00 -16.84 16.28
N VAL A 146 20.48 -16.10 17.29
CA VAL A 146 21.31 -16.68 18.37
C VAL A 146 20.52 -17.74 19.13
N GLU A 147 19.25 -17.50 19.44
CA GLU A 147 18.40 -18.49 20.12
C GLU A 147 18.03 -19.67 19.21
N ARG A 148 17.76 -19.45 17.91
CA ARG A 148 17.53 -20.50 16.90
C ARG A 148 18.68 -21.49 16.81
N ALA A 149 19.92 -20.99 16.83
CA ALA A 149 21.12 -21.82 16.76
C ALA A 149 21.19 -22.82 17.93
N LYS A 150 20.75 -22.43 19.14
CA LYS A 150 20.76 -23.31 20.33
C LYS A 150 19.85 -24.53 20.18
N VAL A 151 18.82 -24.44 19.32
CA VAL A 151 17.87 -25.55 19.06
C VAL A 151 18.07 -26.18 17.67
N GLY A 152 19.14 -25.80 16.97
CA GLY A 152 19.49 -26.31 15.64
C GLY A 152 18.51 -25.89 14.55
N VAL A 153 17.90 -24.71 14.69
CA VAL A 153 17.09 -24.08 13.64
C VAL A 153 17.98 -23.13 12.84
N ASP A 154 17.91 -23.19 11.51
CA ASP A 154 18.72 -22.32 10.65
C ASP A 154 18.30 -20.85 10.81
N PRO A 155 19.25 -19.90 10.70
CA PRO A 155 18.95 -18.49 10.81
C PRO A 155 18.05 -18.00 9.67
N HIS A 156 17.33 -16.90 9.91
CA HIS A 156 16.54 -16.20 8.89
C HIS A 156 16.93 -14.73 8.82
N TRP A 157 16.70 -14.06 7.68
CA TRP A 157 17.20 -12.71 7.41
C TRP A 157 16.16 -11.60 7.62
N ASN A 158 14.88 -11.92 7.77
CA ASN A 158 13.80 -10.97 8.05
C ASN A 158 12.89 -11.41 9.21
N TYR A 159 12.02 -10.51 9.66
CA TYR A 159 11.06 -10.77 10.76
C TYR A 159 9.94 -11.72 10.38
N GLY A 160 9.45 -11.64 9.14
CA GLY A 160 8.48 -12.59 8.60
C GLY A 160 8.95 -14.04 8.72
N GLY A 161 10.27 -14.28 8.78
CA GLY A 161 10.80 -15.58 9.12
C GLY A 161 10.35 -16.64 8.13
N ARG A 162 9.75 -17.70 8.66
CA ARG A 162 9.24 -18.83 7.88
C ARG A 162 7.79 -18.67 7.43
N THR A 163 7.21 -17.47 7.59
CA THR A 163 5.80 -17.20 7.23
C THR A 163 5.58 -16.84 5.75
N SER A 164 6.65 -16.63 4.97
CA SER A 164 6.53 -16.20 3.57
C SER A 164 5.90 -17.23 2.61
N ASN A 165 5.92 -18.52 2.98
CA ASN A 165 5.42 -19.64 2.17
C ASN A 165 4.35 -20.46 2.91
N ILE A 166 3.65 -19.87 3.89
CA ILE A 166 2.55 -20.53 4.60
C ILE A 166 1.25 -19.81 4.33
N LEU A 167 0.13 -20.52 4.50
CA LEU A 167 -1.18 -19.90 4.55
C LEU A 167 -1.23 -18.97 5.78
N MET A 168 -1.55 -17.71 5.55
CA MET A 168 -1.75 -16.72 6.60
C MET A 168 -3.21 -16.31 6.61
N SER A 169 -3.89 -16.64 7.69
CA SER A 169 -5.26 -16.27 7.95
C SER A 169 -5.33 -14.90 8.62
N LEU A 170 -6.00 -13.97 7.96
CA LEU A 170 -6.30 -12.64 8.48
C LEU A 170 -7.71 -12.63 9.06
N ASP A 171 -7.81 -12.49 10.37
CA ASP A 171 -9.07 -12.31 11.09
C ASP A 171 -9.41 -10.82 11.15
N ASN A 172 -10.25 -10.35 10.22
CA ASN A 172 -10.62 -8.94 10.16
C ASN A 172 -12.08 -8.70 9.74
N PHE A 173 -12.44 -7.46 9.40
CA PHE A 173 -13.66 -7.20 8.63
C PHE A 173 -13.27 -6.93 7.18
N PHE A 174 -14.02 -7.50 6.24
CA PHE A 174 -13.78 -7.26 4.82
C PHE A 174 -13.80 -5.76 4.51
N GLY A 175 -12.73 -5.27 3.89
CA GLY A 175 -12.59 -3.84 3.56
C GLY A 175 -12.20 -2.94 4.73
N PHE A 176 -11.91 -3.50 5.91
CA PHE A 176 -11.31 -2.75 7.03
C PHE A 176 -9.84 -2.41 6.76
N GLU A 177 -9.09 -3.33 6.16
CA GLU A 177 -7.71 -3.09 5.80
C GLU A 177 -7.56 -2.21 4.57
N ILE A 178 -6.45 -1.46 4.54
CA ILE A 178 -6.07 -0.67 3.38
C ILE A 178 -5.68 -1.65 2.25
N PRO A 179 -6.22 -1.51 1.03
CA PRO A 179 -5.85 -2.39 -0.07
C PRO A 179 -4.34 -2.41 -0.31
N SER A 180 -3.72 -3.59 -0.19
CA SER A 180 -2.30 -3.83 -0.43
C SER A 180 -2.09 -5.04 -1.34
N ALA A 181 -0.94 -5.07 -2.02
CA ALA A 181 -0.54 -6.20 -2.84
C ALA A 181 0.08 -7.28 -1.94
N GLU A 182 -0.75 -8.25 -1.54
CA GLU A 182 -0.35 -9.34 -0.64
C GLU A 182 -0.08 -10.66 -1.41
N SER A 183 0.66 -11.58 -0.80
CA SER A 183 0.84 -12.95 -1.29
C SER A 183 -0.51 -13.65 -1.57
N PRO A 184 -0.61 -14.54 -2.58
CA PRO A 184 -1.80 -15.37 -2.77
C PRO A 184 -2.06 -16.35 -1.62
N LEU A 185 -1.11 -16.48 -0.68
CA LEU A 185 -1.26 -17.28 0.54
C LEU A 185 -1.88 -16.50 1.71
N TYR A 186 -2.26 -15.24 1.53
CA TYR A 186 -3.07 -14.53 2.50
C TYR A 186 -4.54 -14.80 2.24
N GLN A 187 -5.24 -15.21 3.29
CA GLN A 187 -6.67 -15.44 3.25
C GLN A 187 -7.35 -14.68 4.37
N GLU A 188 -8.20 -13.75 3.98
CA GLU A 188 -9.10 -13.06 4.87
C GLU A 188 -10.25 -14.01 5.26
N ILE A 189 -10.47 -14.20 6.57
CA ILE A 189 -11.40 -15.19 7.14
C ILE A 189 -12.43 -14.56 8.11
N ASP A 190 -12.75 -13.31 7.79
CA ASP A 190 -13.47 -12.31 8.58
C ASP A 190 -14.71 -12.73 9.39
N PRO A 191 -15.09 -11.83 10.31
CA PRO A 191 -14.47 -11.72 11.63
C PRO A 191 -14.86 -12.97 12.42
N ILE A 192 -13.88 -13.57 13.08
CA ILE A 192 -14.13 -14.76 13.90
C ILE A 192 -14.73 -14.30 15.23
N LEU A 193 -16.06 -14.25 15.22
CA LEU A 193 -16.87 -13.84 16.35
C LEU A 193 -17.58 -15.07 16.95
N PRO A 194 -17.63 -15.18 18.29
CA PRO A 194 -18.37 -16.26 18.93
C PRO A 194 -19.84 -16.31 18.55
N ASP A 195 -20.40 -17.51 18.32
CA ASP A 195 -21.84 -17.68 18.10
C ASP A 195 -22.66 -17.35 19.37
N ILE A 196 -22.03 -17.47 20.55
CA ILE A 196 -22.68 -17.36 21.85
C ILE A 196 -21.86 -16.45 22.75
N TYR A 197 -22.51 -15.39 23.24
CA TYR A 197 -21.95 -14.45 24.19
C TYR A 197 -22.62 -14.56 25.56
N PRO A 198 -21.89 -14.27 26.65
CA PRO A 198 -22.49 -14.13 27.96
C PRO A 198 -23.59 -13.06 27.93
N SER A 199 -24.78 -13.41 28.43
CA SER A 199 -25.89 -12.47 28.53
C SER A 199 -25.59 -11.33 29.50
N LEU A 200 -26.35 -10.24 29.38
CA LEU A 200 -26.34 -9.15 30.36
C LEU A 200 -26.68 -9.70 31.75
N THR A 201 -26.01 -9.17 32.78
CA THR A 201 -26.44 -9.40 34.16
C THR A 201 -27.73 -8.61 34.42
N PRO A 202 -28.59 -9.02 35.37
CA PRO A 202 -29.82 -8.28 35.68
C PRO A 202 -29.58 -6.80 36.02
N ALA A 203 -28.44 -6.49 36.65
CA ALA A 203 -28.06 -5.12 36.97
C ALA A 203 -27.73 -4.29 35.71
N LEU A 204 -27.00 -4.87 34.75
CA LEU A 204 -26.66 -4.20 33.51
C LEU A 204 -27.89 -4.05 32.60
N ASP A 205 -28.73 -5.08 32.54
CA ASP A 205 -29.98 -5.07 31.78
C ASP A 205 -30.95 -3.99 32.29
N SER A 206 -31.14 -3.93 33.62
CA SER A 206 -31.94 -2.86 34.24
C SER A 206 -31.35 -1.47 34.00
N PHE A 207 -30.01 -1.33 34.06
CA PHE A 207 -29.36 -0.04 33.86
C PHE A 207 -29.49 0.44 32.41
N LEU A 208 -29.26 -0.44 31.43
CA LEU A 208 -29.42 -0.12 30.01
C LEU A 208 -30.88 0.20 29.67
N SER A 209 -31.83 -0.52 30.28
CA SER A 209 -33.26 -0.26 30.09
C SER A 209 -33.68 1.13 30.58
N SER A 210 -33.08 1.64 31.66
CA SER A 210 -33.39 2.97 32.19
C SER A 210 -32.60 4.13 31.54
N HIS A 211 -31.59 3.83 30.74
CA HIS A 211 -30.68 4.83 30.15
C HIS A 211 -30.54 4.65 28.63
N PRO A 212 -31.48 5.20 27.83
CA PRO A 212 -31.56 4.94 26.39
C PRO A 212 -30.40 5.49 25.56
N ARG A 213 -29.56 6.37 26.12
CA ARG A 213 -28.39 6.96 25.48
C ARG A 213 -27.15 6.63 26.30
N THR A 214 -26.88 5.34 26.44
CA THR A 214 -25.75 4.85 27.22
C THR A 214 -24.45 4.87 26.42
N LEU A 215 -23.39 5.40 27.03
CA LEU A 215 -22.01 5.27 26.60
C LEU A 215 -21.36 4.07 27.30
N TYR A 216 -20.70 3.20 26.55
CA TYR A 216 -19.89 2.12 27.13
C TYR A 216 -18.41 2.51 27.10
N PHE A 217 -17.70 2.32 28.21
CA PHE A 217 -16.28 2.64 28.37
C PHE A 217 -15.48 1.42 28.80
N SER A 218 -14.53 1.00 27.96
CA SER A 218 -13.61 -0.09 28.26
C SER A 218 -12.27 0.07 27.54
N ILE A 219 -11.17 0.03 28.29
CA ILE A 219 -9.80 0.00 27.76
C ILE A 219 -9.24 -1.43 27.72
N GLY A 220 -10.10 -2.45 27.73
CA GLY A 220 -9.69 -3.84 27.62
C GLY A 220 -9.04 -4.41 28.88
N THR A 221 -8.36 -5.56 28.72
CA THR A 221 -7.88 -6.40 29.83
C THR A 221 -6.37 -6.33 30.06
N VAL A 222 -5.65 -5.57 29.23
CA VAL A 222 -4.18 -5.54 29.21
C VAL A 222 -3.63 -4.14 29.44
N VAL A 223 -4.21 -3.12 28.79
CA VAL A 223 -3.71 -1.74 28.88
C VAL A 223 -4.30 -0.99 30.06
N VAL A 224 -3.53 -0.03 30.56
CA VAL A 224 -3.93 0.91 31.60
C VAL A 224 -3.52 2.31 31.17
N THR A 225 -4.25 3.33 31.63
CA THR A 225 -3.91 4.75 31.43
C THR A 225 -3.72 5.43 32.79
N THR A 226 -3.22 6.66 32.80
CA THR A 226 -2.92 7.37 34.04
C THR A 226 -4.20 7.72 34.81
N PRO A 227 -4.16 7.81 36.15
CA PRO A 227 -5.30 8.28 36.94
C PRO A 227 -5.82 9.66 36.49
N GLN A 228 -4.93 10.55 36.05
CA GLN A 228 -5.28 11.86 35.51
C GLN A 228 -6.11 11.74 34.23
N ASN A 229 -5.72 10.86 33.30
CA ASN A 229 -6.49 10.63 32.07
C ASN A 229 -7.88 10.04 32.38
N ILE A 230 -7.97 9.09 33.31
CA ILE A 230 -9.27 8.56 33.76
C ILE A 230 -10.14 9.68 34.34
N ALA A 231 -9.58 10.55 35.18
CA ALA A 231 -10.35 11.64 35.76
C ALA A 231 -10.86 12.62 34.68
N ILE A 232 -10.04 12.96 33.69
CA ILE A 232 -10.47 13.79 32.53
C ILE A 232 -11.63 13.11 31.77
N ILE A 233 -11.54 11.81 31.52
CA ILE A 233 -12.59 11.04 30.83
C ILE A 233 -13.89 11.07 31.65
N LEU A 234 -13.82 10.83 32.95
CA LEU A 234 -15.01 10.85 33.81
C LEU A 234 -15.66 12.23 33.88
N ASN A 235 -14.88 13.31 33.97
CA ASN A 235 -15.45 14.67 33.90
C ASN A 235 -16.12 14.94 32.56
N SER A 236 -15.58 14.38 31.47
CA SER A 236 -16.19 14.52 30.15
C SER A 236 -17.53 13.80 30.08
N PHE A 237 -17.68 12.66 30.76
CA PHE A 237 -18.96 11.98 30.86
C PHE A 237 -19.99 12.78 31.65
N LEU A 238 -19.57 13.38 32.75
CA LEU A 238 -20.43 14.25 33.55
C LEU A 238 -20.90 15.46 32.74
N GLU A 239 -19.99 16.11 32.00
CA GLU A 239 -20.34 17.20 31.09
C GLU A 239 -21.32 16.76 29.99
N LEU A 240 -21.15 15.55 29.43
CA LEU A 240 -22.09 14.99 28.45
C LEU A 240 -23.47 14.70 29.05
N ILE A 241 -23.53 14.28 30.32
CA ILE A 241 -24.78 14.06 31.07
C ILE A 241 -25.45 15.39 31.38
N ASP A 242 -24.71 16.37 31.88
CA ASP A 242 -25.21 17.72 32.23
C ASP A 242 -25.75 18.46 30.99
N GLN A 243 -25.16 18.21 29.83
CA GLN A 243 -25.60 18.74 28.54
C GLN A 243 -26.69 17.89 27.86
N ASP A 244 -27.23 16.87 28.53
CA ASP A 244 -28.27 15.98 28.03
C ASP A 244 -27.91 15.32 26.68
N VAL A 245 -26.63 14.98 26.48
CA VAL A 245 -26.16 14.27 25.28
C VAL A 245 -26.27 12.76 25.47
N ILE A 246 -25.90 12.30 26.65
CA ILE A 246 -26.02 10.90 27.10
C ILE A 246 -26.74 10.87 28.45
N ASP A 247 -27.33 9.74 28.80
CA ASP A 247 -28.00 9.57 30.10
C ASP A 247 -27.46 8.38 30.89
N GLY A 248 -26.53 7.60 30.34
CA GLY A 248 -25.91 6.48 31.04
C GLY A 248 -24.46 6.27 30.65
N VAL A 249 -23.67 5.76 31.60
CA VAL A 249 -22.31 5.29 31.36
C VAL A 249 -22.12 3.93 32.02
N ILE A 250 -21.63 2.96 31.26
CA ILE A 250 -21.13 1.70 31.82
C ILE A 250 -19.61 1.70 31.69
N TRP A 251 -18.90 1.57 32.80
CA TRP A 251 -17.43 1.51 32.83
C TRP A 251 -16.92 0.15 33.32
N ALA A 252 -16.21 -0.57 32.45
CA ALA A 252 -15.53 -1.81 32.80
C ALA A 252 -14.12 -1.55 33.38
N THR A 253 -13.88 -1.91 34.65
CA THR A 253 -12.64 -1.60 35.40
C THR A 253 -11.69 -2.79 35.60
N VAL A 254 -11.74 -3.80 34.71
CA VAL A 254 -11.06 -5.11 34.83
C VAL A 254 -9.64 -5.06 35.42
N LYS A 255 -8.81 -4.05 35.09
CA LYS A 255 -7.45 -3.87 35.62
C LYS A 255 -7.07 -2.44 36.05
N THR A 256 -8.03 -1.53 36.17
CA THR A 256 -7.74 -0.15 36.58
C THR A 256 -7.57 -0.08 38.09
N ASP A 257 -6.42 0.36 38.58
CA ASP A 257 -6.26 0.69 40.00
C ASP A 257 -6.95 2.03 40.27
N THR A 258 -8.09 1.98 40.94
CA THR A 258 -8.90 3.16 41.26
C THR A 258 -8.46 3.85 42.56
N SER A 259 -7.50 3.28 43.29
CA SER A 259 -7.06 3.78 44.60
C SER A 259 -6.45 5.18 44.49
N GLU A 260 -5.69 5.43 43.43
CA GLU A 260 -5.07 6.74 43.15
C GLU A 260 -6.07 7.78 42.61
N LEU A 261 -7.29 7.39 42.21
CA LEU A 261 -8.31 8.35 41.78
C LEU A 261 -8.92 9.12 42.96
N LEU A 262 -8.91 8.51 44.15
CA LEU A 262 -9.46 9.12 45.36
C LEU A 262 -8.60 10.28 45.89
N SER A 263 -7.32 10.33 45.51
CA SER A 263 -6.39 11.39 45.93
C SER A 263 -6.36 12.60 44.99
N LEU A 264 -7.06 12.54 43.85
CA LEU A 264 -7.16 13.63 42.90
C LEU A 264 -8.24 14.64 43.33
N ASN A 265 -7.83 15.70 44.04
CA ASN A 265 -8.71 16.72 44.61
C ASN A 265 -9.23 17.80 43.62
N ASN A 266 -8.93 17.69 42.32
CA ASN A 266 -9.11 18.79 41.35
C ASN A 266 -10.43 18.76 40.56
N PHE A 267 -11.41 17.94 40.94
CA PHE A 267 -12.61 17.72 40.13
C PHE A 267 -13.90 17.92 40.93
N ASN A 268 -14.94 18.46 40.27
CA ASN A 268 -16.18 18.94 40.88
C ASN A 268 -17.05 17.85 41.54
N ILE A 269 -16.81 16.57 41.24
CA ILE A 269 -17.54 15.45 41.86
C ILE A 269 -16.61 14.65 42.76
N SER A 270 -17.11 14.25 43.93
CA SER A 270 -16.40 13.29 44.77
C SER A 270 -16.31 11.96 44.04
N MET A 271 -15.12 11.63 43.57
CA MET A 271 -14.78 10.35 42.93
C MET A 271 -15.27 9.13 43.71
N SER A 272 -15.41 9.26 45.03
CA SER A 272 -15.99 8.22 45.90
C SER A 272 -17.41 7.82 45.53
N VAL A 273 -18.26 8.76 45.08
CA VAL A 273 -19.66 8.50 44.68
C VAL A 273 -19.71 7.64 43.42
N ILE A 274 -18.83 7.94 42.45
CA ILE A 274 -18.71 7.20 41.20
C ILE A 274 -18.14 5.80 41.48
N LEU A 275 -17.03 5.72 42.21
CA LEU A 275 -16.34 4.45 42.50
C LEU A 275 -17.18 3.47 43.34
N ASN A 276 -18.10 3.98 44.15
CA ASN A 276 -19.04 3.17 44.95
C ASN A 276 -20.37 2.88 44.23
N ASN A 277 -20.49 3.14 42.91
CA ASN A 277 -21.73 2.95 42.14
C ASN A 277 -22.95 3.68 42.73
N SER A 278 -22.74 4.82 43.38
CA SER A 278 -23.82 5.62 43.97
C SER A 278 -24.32 6.73 43.03
N HIS A 279 -23.67 6.93 41.87
CA HIS A 279 -24.10 7.89 40.86
C HIS A 279 -25.22 7.29 39.98
N PRO A 280 -26.35 7.99 39.76
CA PRO A 280 -27.49 7.41 39.04
C PRO A 280 -27.20 7.08 37.57
N HIS A 281 -26.35 7.87 36.91
CA HIS A 281 -26.04 7.75 35.49
C HIS A 281 -24.71 7.04 35.18
N ILE A 282 -23.97 6.55 36.19
CA ILE A 282 -22.67 5.89 35.96
C ILE A 282 -22.64 4.56 36.72
N HIS A 283 -22.45 3.48 35.99
CA HIS A 283 -22.33 2.12 36.52
C HIS A 283 -20.95 1.53 36.23
N ILE A 284 -20.23 1.16 37.28
CA ILE A 284 -18.92 0.52 37.23
C ILE A 284 -19.05 -0.97 37.49
N THR A 285 -18.41 -1.77 36.64
CA THR A 285 -18.32 -3.22 36.83
C THR A 285 -16.91 -3.72 36.59
N LYS A 286 -16.50 -4.77 37.32
CA LYS A 286 -15.24 -5.48 37.08
C LYS A 286 -15.35 -6.47 35.90
N TYR A 287 -16.56 -6.92 35.59
CA TYR A 287 -16.83 -7.82 34.47
C TYR A 287 -17.98 -7.25 33.64
N ALA A 288 -17.71 -7.03 32.35
CA ALA A 288 -18.68 -6.51 31.40
C ALA A 288 -18.78 -7.50 30.23
N PRO A 289 -19.96 -8.10 29.97
CA PRO A 289 -20.19 -8.88 28.76
C PRO A 289 -20.23 -7.91 27.57
N GLN A 290 -19.04 -7.56 27.06
CA GLN A 290 -18.83 -6.44 26.14
C GLN A 290 -19.72 -6.52 24.91
N PHE A 291 -19.71 -7.67 24.22
CA PHE A 291 -20.55 -7.87 23.05
C PHE A 291 -22.03 -7.65 23.37
N ALA A 292 -22.56 -8.20 24.47
CA ALA A 292 -23.96 -8.01 24.84
C ALA A 292 -24.32 -6.55 25.16
N ILE A 293 -23.39 -5.80 25.77
CA ILE A 293 -23.57 -4.35 25.98
C ILE A 293 -23.57 -3.62 24.64
N LEU A 294 -22.65 -3.96 23.73
CA LEU A 294 -22.57 -3.36 22.41
C LEU A 294 -23.75 -3.74 21.52
N SER A 295 -24.34 -4.93 21.65
CA SER A 295 -25.55 -5.33 20.92
C SER A 295 -26.81 -4.64 21.39
N HIS A 296 -26.81 -4.06 22.58
CA HIS A 296 -28.00 -3.44 23.14
C HIS A 296 -28.35 -2.13 22.40
N ASP A 297 -29.62 -1.93 22.08
CA ASP A 297 -30.10 -0.76 21.33
C ASP A 297 -29.80 0.56 22.05
N ASN A 298 -29.85 0.56 23.39
CA ASN A 298 -29.60 1.74 24.21
C ASN A 298 -28.11 2.09 24.37
N THR A 299 -27.19 1.24 23.91
CA THR A 299 -25.78 1.59 23.82
C THR A 299 -25.55 2.38 22.53
N LYS A 300 -25.10 3.62 22.64
CA LYS A 300 -24.99 4.55 21.51
C LYS A 300 -23.56 4.90 21.10
N LEU A 301 -22.62 4.81 22.03
CA LEU A 301 -21.22 5.17 21.78
C LEU A 301 -20.31 4.24 22.59
N PHE A 302 -19.21 3.80 21.96
CA PHE A 302 -18.19 3.00 22.61
C PHE A 302 -16.89 3.79 22.75
N LEU A 303 -16.49 4.14 23.97
CA LEU A 303 -15.14 4.62 24.25
C LEU A 303 -14.22 3.41 24.49
N SER A 304 -13.32 3.18 23.53
CA SER A 304 -12.43 2.02 23.48
C SER A 304 -10.97 2.43 23.39
N HIS A 305 -10.08 1.48 23.71
CA HIS A 305 -8.65 1.61 23.43
C HIS A 305 -8.28 1.30 21.97
N GLY A 306 -9.21 0.76 21.16
CA GLY A 306 -8.98 0.47 19.74
C GLY A 306 -8.23 -0.83 19.45
N GLY A 307 -8.23 -1.78 20.40
CA GLY A 307 -7.73 -3.13 20.14
C GLY A 307 -8.65 -3.87 19.16
N MET A 308 -8.07 -4.70 18.29
CA MET A 308 -8.78 -5.24 17.11
C MET A 308 -10.11 -5.93 17.44
N SER A 309 -10.15 -6.83 18.44
CA SER A 309 -11.41 -7.51 18.82
C SER A 309 -12.48 -6.52 19.28
N SER A 310 -12.10 -5.45 19.99
CA SER A 310 -13.07 -4.42 20.41
C SER A 310 -13.58 -3.61 19.21
N CYS A 311 -12.73 -3.37 18.21
CA CYS A 311 -13.14 -2.77 16.94
C CYS A 311 -14.12 -3.69 16.21
N HIS A 312 -13.84 -4.99 16.14
CA HIS A 312 -14.70 -5.99 15.52
C HIS A 312 -16.08 -6.07 16.15
N GLU A 313 -16.17 -6.20 17.47
CA GLU A 313 -17.45 -6.24 18.18
C GLU A 313 -18.25 -4.95 17.97
N SER A 314 -17.58 -3.79 17.92
CA SER A 314 -18.22 -2.50 17.67
C SER A 314 -18.75 -2.39 16.25
N MET A 315 -17.94 -2.79 15.26
CA MET A 315 -18.34 -2.79 13.84
C MET A 315 -19.49 -3.76 13.60
N TYR A 316 -19.43 -4.97 14.17
CA TYR A 316 -20.52 -5.95 14.09
C TYR A 316 -21.85 -5.38 14.58
N ASN A 317 -21.81 -4.66 15.71
CA ASN A 317 -23.00 -4.06 16.32
C ASN A 317 -23.31 -2.63 15.83
N ALA A 318 -22.60 -2.17 14.79
CA ALA A 318 -22.72 -0.83 14.22
C ALA A 318 -22.66 0.30 15.25
N LYS A 319 -21.77 0.20 16.24
CA LYS A 319 -21.58 1.21 17.28
C LYS A 319 -20.41 2.13 16.91
N PRO A 320 -20.62 3.47 16.85
CA PRO A 320 -19.53 4.40 16.64
C PRO A 320 -18.56 4.35 17.82
N MET A 321 -17.30 4.69 17.56
CA MET A 321 -16.23 4.56 18.56
C MET A 321 -15.52 5.89 18.83
N LEU A 322 -15.26 6.16 20.11
CA LEU A 322 -14.28 7.15 20.52
C LEU A 322 -13.02 6.40 20.98
N ILE A 323 -11.93 6.52 20.25
CA ILE A 323 -10.76 5.64 20.43
C ILE A 323 -9.66 6.39 21.17
N LEU A 324 -9.24 5.86 22.32
CA LEU A 324 -8.05 6.31 23.05
C LEU A 324 -6.91 5.29 22.84
N PRO A 325 -6.12 5.41 21.77
CA PRO A 325 -5.05 4.47 21.51
C PRO A 325 -3.94 4.60 22.57
N ILE A 326 -3.55 3.47 23.14
CA ILE A 326 -2.51 3.40 24.18
C ILE A 326 -1.20 2.88 23.61
N MET A 327 -1.23 1.73 22.92
CA MET A 327 -0.03 1.03 22.42
C MET A 327 -0.33 0.07 21.26
N GLY A 328 0.72 -0.49 20.66
CA GLY A 328 0.61 -1.58 19.68
C GLY A 328 -0.04 -1.14 18.37
N ASP A 329 -0.93 -1.97 17.86
CA ASP A 329 -1.74 -1.78 16.64
C ASP A 329 -2.85 -0.72 16.79
N GLN A 330 -3.19 -0.36 18.04
CA GLN A 330 -4.32 0.53 18.36
C GLN A 330 -4.32 1.88 17.62
N PRO A 331 -3.19 2.62 17.48
CA PRO A 331 -3.19 3.87 16.72
C PRO A 331 -3.52 3.65 15.23
N GLY A 332 -3.03 2.56 14.64
CA GLY A 332 -3.32 2.21 13.24
C GLY A 332 -4.79 1.85 13.05
N ASN A 333 -5.37 1.10 13.99
CA ASN A 333 -6.79 0.78 13.99
C ASN A 333 -7.66 2.04 14.15
N ALA A 334 -7.25 2.96 15.02
CA ALA A 334 -7.94 4.23 15.22
C ALA A 334 -7.99 5.06 13.93
N GLU A 335 -6.89 5.12 13.19
CA GLU A 335 -6.83 5.87 11.94
C GLU A 335 -7.66 5.22 10.84
N LYS A 336 -7.60 3.87 10.70
CA LYS A 336 -8.46 3.14 9.75
C LYS A 336 -9.94 3.39 10.01
N LEU A 337 -10.38 3.30 11.27
CA LEU A 337 -11.77 3.57 11.65
C LEU A 337 -12.16 5.05 11.47
N ASN A 338 -11.23 5.98 11.68
CA ASN A 338 -11.44 7.41 11.44
C ASN A 338 -11.62 7.70 9.95
N MET A 339 -10.78 7.12 9.08
CA MET A 339 -10.90 7.22 7.63
C MET A 339 -12.22 6.64 7.11
N ALA A 340 -12.71 5.58 7.74
CA ALA A 340 -13.99 4.96 7.41
C ALA A 340 -15.22 5.69 8.03
N GLY A 341 -15.01 6.79 8.77
CA GLY A 341 -16.10 7.55 9.40
C GLY A 341 -16.77 6.84 10.58
N ILE A 342 -16.15 5.79 11.11
CA ILE A 342 -16.68 4.91 12.17
C ILE A 342 -16.31 5.43 13.56
N ALA A 343 -15.15 6.09 13.65
CA ALA A 343 -14.56 6.49 14.91
C ALA A 343 -13.92 7.86 14.86
N LEU A 344 -13.68 8.44 16.03
CA LEU A 344 -12.76 9.55 16.21
C LEU A 344 -11.67 9.16 17.20
N SER A 345 -10.42 9.56 16.90
CA SER A 345 -9.27 9.25 17.74
C SER A 345 -9.00 10.37 18.76
N LEU A 346 -8.63 9.99 19.98
CA LEU A 346 -8.22 10.85 21.08
C LEU A 346 -6.70 10.81 21.25
N SER A 347 -6.13 11.88 21.80
CA SER A 347 -4.71 11.90 22.17
C SER A 347 -4.55 11.56 23.64
N LYS A 348 -3.82 10.48 23.97
CA LYS A 348 -3.47 10.16 25.36
C LYS A 348 -2.55 11.21 26.02
N ASN A 349 -1.83 12.00 25.21
CA ASN A 349 -0.86 13.02 25.66
C ASN A 349 -1.47 14.41 25.80
N ASN A 350 -2.51 14.71 25.03
CA ASN A 350 -3.21 16.00 25.03
C ASN A 350 -4.71 15.81 25.30
N LEU A 351 -5.03 14.88 26.20
CA LEU A 351 -6.40 14.53 26.54
C LEU A 351 -7.03 15.68 27.31
N ASN A 352 -8.20 16.15 26.88
CA ASN A 352 -8.93 17.20 27.57
C ASN A 352 -10.43 17.03 27.37
N VAL A 353 -11.19 17.63 28.29
CA VAL A 353 -12.65 17.48 28.38
C VAL A 353 -13.36 17.97 27.11
N ASN A 354 -12.98 19.15 26.60
CA ASN A 354 -13.62 19.75 25.43
C ASN A 354 -13.46 18.89 24.17
N ASP A 355 -12.28 18.29 23.97
CA ASP A 355 -12.04 17.38 22.84
C ASP A 355 -12.91 16.13 22.92
N ILE A 356 -13.01 15.50 24.10
CA ILE A 356 -13.87 14.32 24.30
C ILE A 356 -15.35 14.67 24.07
N VAL A 357 -15.84 15.75 24.69
CA VAL A 357 -17.24 16.17 24.61
C VAL A 357 -17.62 16.51 23.16
N SER A 358 -16.80 17.30 22.46
CA SER A 358 -17.07 17.68 21.08
C SER A 358 -17.08 16.50 20.11
N LYS A 359 -16.12 15.57 20.25
CA LYS A 359 -16.06 14.35 19.42
C LYS A 359 -17.20 13.39 19.72
N ALA A 360 -17.55 13.20 20.99
CA ALA A 360 -18.69 12.38 21.39
C ALA A 360 -20.00 12.93 20.81
N LYS A 361 -20.23 14.25 20.94
CA LYS A 361 -21.38 14.92 20.30
C LYS A 361 -21.40 14.71 18.80
N ARG A 362 -20.27 14.91 18.12
CA ARG A 362 -20.18 14.73 16.67
C ARG A 362 -20.55 13.31 16.25
N LEU A 363 -20.03 12.29 16.93
CA LEU A 363 -20.36 10.89 16.65
C LEU A 363 -21.82 10.51 16.93
N LEU A 364 -22.48 11.24 17.84
CA LEU A 364 -23.89 11.02 18.21
C LEU A 364 -24.86 11.88 17.38
N ASP A 365 -24.42 13.01 16.82
CA ASP A 365 -25.21 13.96 16.03
C ASP A 365 -25.11 13.71 14.52
N GLU A 366 -23.92 13.38 14.02
CA GLU A 366 -23.79 12.79 12.70
C GLU A 366 -24.54 11.46 12.75
N LYS A 367 -25.64 11.32 11.98
CA LYS A 367 -26.07 9.99 11.59
C LYS A 367 -24.80 9.34 11.05
N SER A 368 -24.34 8.29 11.71
CA SER A 368 -23.26 7.40 11.27
C SER A 368 -23.72 6.65 10.02
N ALA A 369 -24.22 7.41 9.04
CA ALA A 369 -25.02 7.00 7.90
C ALA A 369 -24.17 6.17 6.94
N ASP A 370 -22.86 6.44 6.90
CA ASP A 370 -21.89 5.65 6.15
C ASP A 370 -21.43 4.41 6.93
N LEU A 371 -21.44 4.44 8.28
CA LEU A 371 -21.02 3.33 9.14
C LEU A 371 -21.97 2.13 9.05
N ILE A 372 -23.29 2.40 9.12
CA ILE A 372 -24.32 1.39 8.90
C ILE A 372 -24.32 0.95 7.44
N GLU A 373 -24.04 1.82 6.47
CA GLU A 373 -23.96 1.42 5.06
C GLU A 373 -22.74 0.54 4.77
N VAL A 374 -21.59 0.75 5.42
CA VAL A 374 -20.40 -0.12 5.31
C VAL A 374 -20.63 -1.47 5.99
N VAL A 375 -21.17 -1.49 7.22
CA VAL A 375 -21.56 -2.74 7.93
C VAL A 375 -22.72 -3.47 7.22
N LEU A 376 -23.68 -2.75 6.63
CA LEU A 376 -24.77 -3.34 5.85
C LEU A 376 -24.33 -3.73 4.44
N ASN A 377 -23.35 -3.09 3.81
CA ASN A 377 -22.84 -3.51 2.51
C ASN A 377 -21.90 -4.73 2.65
N THR A 378 -21.23 -4.90 3.78
CA THR A 378 -20.54 -6.14 4.17
C THR A 378 -21.55 -7.23 4.58
N ALA A 379 -22.63 -6.91 5.31
CA ALA A 379 -23.70 -7.86 5.63
C ALA A 379 -24.66 -8.16 4.46
N LYS A 380 -24.77 -7.29 3.44
CA LYS A 380 -25.63 -7.46 2.25
C LYS A 380 -25.14 -8.54 1.31
N LEU A 381 -23.96 -9.10 1.53
CA LEU A 381 -23.61 -10.33 0.82
C LEU A 381 -24.39 -11.52 1.36
N GLU A 382 -24.71 -11.68 2.65
CA GLU A 382 -25.29 -12.93 3.14
C GLU A 382 -26.02 -12.85 4.50
N GLY A 383 -27.35 -12.84 4.47
CA GLY A 383 -28.16 -13.12 5.65
C GLY A 383 -29.65 -13.18 5.35
N ILE A 384 -30.20 -14.38 5.20
CA ILE A 384 -31.66 -14.57 5.25
C ILE A 384 -32.06 -14.47 6.72
N LYS A 385 -32.91 -13.50 7.04
CA LYS A 385 -33.47 -13.33 8.38
C LYS A 385 -34.50 -14.44 8.62
N GLU A 386 -34.29 -15.30 9.61
CA GLU A 386 -35.31 -16.29 10.01
C GLU A 386 -36.46 -15.58 10.75
N GLU A 387 -37.68 -16.17 10.69
CA GLU A 387 -38.88 -15.60 11.32
C GLU A 387 -38.76 -15.44 12.85
N ASN A 388 -37.80 -16.11 13.49
CA ASN A 388 -37.49 -16.01 14.92
C ASN A 388 -36.51 -14.88 15.29
N GLY A 389 -36.02 -14.11 14.30
CA GLY A 389 -35.06 -13.02 14.52
C GLY A 389 -33.59 -13.45 14.63
N GLY A 390 -33.27 -14.73 14.45
CA GLY A 390 -31.89 -15.23 14.33
C GLY A 390 -31.29 -14.96 12.95
N PHE A 391 -29.99 -14.68 12.91
CA PHE A 391 -29.20 -14.61 11.68
C PHE A 391 -28.50 -15.95 11.46
N LYS A 392 -28.65 -16.53 10.26
CA LYS A 392 -27.92 -17.74 9.86
C LYS A 392 -27.05 -17.42 8.63
N ILE A 393 -25.76 -17.71 8.76
CA ILE A 393 -24.78 -17.61 7.66
C ILE A 393 -24.92 -18.87 6.80
N ASP A 394 -25.13 -18.70 5.50
CA ASP A 394 -25.16 -19.82 4.55
C ASP A 394 -23.75 -20.09 4.04
N ASN A 395 -23.08 -21.06 4.68
CA ASN A 395 -21.72 -21.46 4.32
C ASN A 395 -21.59 -21.89 2.85
N GLU A 396 -22.63 -22.37 2.15
CA GLU A 396 -22.51 -22.69 0.72
C GLU A 396 -22.48 -21.45 -0.18
N ILE A 397 -23.07 -20.33 0.26
CA ILE A 397 -23.04 -19.06 -0.45
C ILE A 397 -21.73 -18.31 -0.12
N LEU A 398 -21.28 -18.33 1.13
CA LEU A 398 -19.98 -17.78 1.56
C LEU A 398 -18.81 -18.49 0.84
N LEU A 399 -18.96 -19.79 0.62
CA LEU A 399 -18.02 -20.63 -0.15
C LEU A 399 -18.29 -20.64 -1.65
N ARG A 400 -19.33 -19.96 -2.16
CA ARG A 400 -19.57 -19.82 -3.61
C ARG A 400 -18.51 -18.93 -4.26
N ASP A 401 -17.92 -18.02 -3.49
CA ASP A 401 -16.74 -17.26 -3.91
C ASP A 401 -15.43 -18.05 -3.74
N TRP A 402 -15.48 -19.22 -3.09
CA TRP A 402 -14.41 -20.21 -2.95
C TRP A 402 -14.45 -21.30 -4.04
N ILE A 403 -15.30 -21.15 -5.07
CA ILE A 403 -15.17 -21.99 -6.24
C ILE A 403 -13.86 -21.61 -6.93
N THR A 404 -13.04 -22.63 -7.22
CA THR A 404 -11.73 -22.50 -7.89
C THR A 404 -11.77 -21.47 -9.03
N PRO A 405 -10.72 -20.65 -9.25
CA PRO A 405 -10.69 -19.58 -10.26
C PRO A 405 -11.25 -19.96 -11.64
N ASP A 406 -11.10 -21.25 -12.00
CA ASP A 406 -11.69 -21.97 -13.12
C ASP A 406 -13.20 -21.70 -13.39
N SER A 407 -14.01 -21.42 -12.37
CA SER A 407 -15.47 -21.30 -12.50
C SER A 407 -16.00 -19.86 -12.53
N ARG A 408 -15.28 -18.91 -11.91
CA ARG A 408 -15.65 -17.49 -11.85
C ARG A 408 -15.09 -16.71 -13.04
N MET A 409 -13.94 -17.16 -13.54
CA MET A 409 -13.30 -16.58 -14.70
C MET A 409 -13.53 -17.50 -15.89
N GLY A 410 -13.88 -16.96 -17.05
CA GLY A 410 -14.00 -17.78 -18.27
C GLY A 410 -12.72 -18.63 -18.46
N TYR A 411 -12.88 -19.88 -18.91
CA TYR A 411 -11.85 -20.94 -18.99
C TYR A 411 -10.40 -20.46 -19.22
N ILE A 412 -10.22 -19.47 -20.09
CA ILE A 412 -8.93 -18.83 -20.40
C ILE A 412 -8.25 -18.23 -19.17
N ARG A 413 -8.96 -17.41 -18.39
CA ARG A 413 -8.42 -16.72 -17.21
C ARG A 413 -8.26 -17.67 -16.02
N GLY A 414 -9.21 -18.59 -15.82
CA GLY A 414 -9.15 -19.55 -14.71
C GLY A 414 -7.94 -20.50 -14.77
N LYS A 415 -7.53 -20.88 -15.99
CA LYS A 415 -6.33 -21.70 -16.24
C LYS A 415 -5.07 -20.89 -16.55
N TYR A 416 -5.08 -19.57 -16.33
CA TYR A 416 -3.97 -18.66 -16.67
C TYR A 416 -3.54 -18.74 -18.14
N LEU A 417 -4.41 -19.19 -19.06
CA LEU A 417 -4.09 -19.29 -20.49
C LEU A 417 -3.89 -17.92 -21.14
N ASP A 418 -4.43 -16.85 -20.54
CA ASP A 418 -4.11 -15.48 -20.90
C ASP A 418 -2.69 -15.11 -20.49
N VAL A 419 -2.25 -15.49 -19.29
CA VAL A 419 -0.86 -15.29 -18.83
C VAL A 419 0.12 -16.15 -19.60
N TYR A 420 -0.18 -17.44 -19.83
CA TYR A 420 0.63 -18.30 -20.69
C TYR A 420 0.59 -17.84 -22.15
N GLY A 421 -0.54 -17.30 -22.61
CA GLY A 421 -0.69 -16.72 -23.94
C GLY A 421 0.16 -15.46 -24.10
N VAL A 422 0.19 -14.59 -23.09
CA VAL A 422 1.06 -13.40 -23.00
C VAL A 422 2.52 -13.80 -22.88
N ALA A 423 2.85 -14.79 -22.04
CA ALA A 423 4.22 -15.29 -21.89
C ALA A 423 4.71 -16.00 -23.16
N PHE A 424 3.84 -16.72 -23.86
CA PHE A 424 4.11 -17.36 -25.14
C PHE A 424 4.25 -16.33 -26.27
N THR A 425 3.43 -15.27 -26.29
CA THR A 425 3.61 -14.16 -27.24
C THR A 425 4.85 -13.34 -26.91
N LEU A 426 5.16 -13.07 -25.65
CA LEU A 426 6.44 -12.48 -25.23
C LEU A 426 7.61 -13.38 -25.60
N SER A 427 7.49 -14.69 -25.43
CA SER A 427 8.51 -15.65 -25.84
C SER A 427 8.68 -15.67 -27.36
N LEU A 428 7.60 -15.59 -28.14
CA LEU A 428 7.63 -15.46 -29.60
C LEU A 428 8.15 -14.10 -30.06
N VAL A 429 7.90 -13.02 -29.32
CA VAL A 429 8.42 -11.67 -29.59
C VAL A 429 9.88 -11.56 -29.16
N LEU A 430 10.32 -12.28 -28.13
CA LEU A 430 11.71 -12.35 -27.72
C LEU A 430 12.51 -13.30 -28.61
N SER A 431 11.96 -14.44 -29.02
CA SER A 431 12.58 -15.36 -29.97
C SER A 431 12.51 -14.81 -31.39
N GLY A 432 11.38 -14.23 -31.78
CA GLY A 432 11.20 -13.49 -33.02
C GLY A 432 12.00 -12.20 -33.02
N GLY A 433 12.20 -11.57 -31.86
CA GLY A 433 13.08 -10.42 -31.64
C GLY A 433 14.55 -10.82 -31.68
N PHE A 434 14.92 -12.01 -31.20
CA PHE A 434 16.26 -12.57 -31.30
C PHE A 434 16.58 -13.05 -32.71
N VAL A 435 15.61 -13.64 -33.42
CA VAL A 435 15.71 -13.97 -34.86
C VAL A 435 15.67 -12.70 -35.71
N TYR A 436 14.86 -11.69 -35.33
CA TYR A 436 14.88 -10.37 -35.96
C TYR A 436 16.21 -9.68 -35.69
N PHE A 437 16.79 -9.76 -34.49
CA PHE A 437 18.10 -9.21 -34.13
C PHE A 437 19.24 -9.97 -34.83
N GLN A 438 19.15 -11.30 -34.98
CA GLN A 438 20.08 -12.10 -35.80
C GLN A 438 19.93 -11.78 -37.30
N CYS A 439 18.72 -11.57 -37.82
CA CYS A 439 18.49 -11.11 -39.19
C CYS A 439 18.81 -9.62 -39.39
N PHE A 440 18.76 -8.79 -38.34
CA PHE A 440 19.22 -7.40 -38.35
C PHE A 440 20.75 -7.33 -38.30
N CYS A 441 21.41 -8.30 -37.64
CA CYS A 441 22.86 -8.45 -37.64
C CYS A 441 23.43 -8.90 -39.00
N ASP A 442 22.60 -9.27 -39.97
CA ASP A 442 22.99 -9.50 -41.37
C ASP A 442 22.89 -8.24 -42.26
N GLN A 443 22.57 -7.07 -41.69
CA GLN A 443 22.68 -5.80 -42.41
C GLN A 443 24.09 -5.22 -42.26
N ALA A 444 24.67 -4.79 -43.39
CA ALA A 444 26.00 -4.18 -43.38
C ALA A 444 25.93 -2.82 -42.67
N TYR A 445 26.56 -2.72 -41.49
CA TYR A 445 26.79 -1.48 -40.73
C TYR A 445 28.26 -1.10 -40.83
N LEU A 446 28.54 0.20 -41.01
CA LEU A 446 29.90 0.74 -41.04
C LEU A 446 29.98 1.96 -40.13
N THR A 447 30.81 1.84 -39.09
CA THR A 447 31.21 2.94 -38.21
C THR A 447 32.67 3.26 -38.52
N VAL A 448 32.96 4.52 -38.84
CA VAL A 448 34.33 4.98 -39.15
C VAL A 448 34.72 6.05 -38.14
N ASP A 449 35.62 5.71 -37.22
CA ASP A 449 36.19 6.64 -36.23
C ASP A 449 37.67 6.86 -36.52
N ASN A 450 38.11 8.13 -36.55
CA ASN A 450 39.50 8.56 -36.70
C ASN A 450 40.27 8.04 -37.95
N ILE A 451 40.05 8.74 -39.07
CA ILE A 451 40.79 8.76 -40.36
C ILE A 451 40.21 7.84 -41.44
N ILE A 452 39.69 8.42 -42.55
CA ILE A 452 39.99 8.00 -43.95
C ILE A 452 39.95 9.22 -44.91
N ASN A 453 40.93 9.24 -45.82
CA ASN A 453 41.12 10.14 -46.97
C ASN A 453 39.86 10.30 -47.87
N GLU A 454 39.67 11.52 -48.42
CA GLU A 454 38.56 12.03 -49.25
C GLU A 454 38.04 11.05 -50.33
N THR A 455 38.91 10.21 -50.90
CA THR A 455 38.62 9.38 -52.08
C THR A 455 37.88 8.08 -51.79
N ILE A 456 38.04 7.50 -50.60
CA ILE A 456 37.55 6.14 -50.30
C ILE A 456 36.08 6.20 -49.86
N LEU A 457 35.72 7.08 -48.93
CA LEU A 457 34.36 7.17 -48.39
C LEU A 457 33.33 7.57 -49.47
N VAL A 458 33.68 8.55 -50.31
CA VAL A 458 32.83 9.00 -51.41
C VAL A 458 32.69 7.89 -52.46
N GLY A 459 33.78 7.22 -52.83
CA GLY A 459 33.75 6.10 -53.78
C GLY A 459 32.93 4.91 -53.29
N VAL A 460 32.98 4.63 -51.98
CA VAL A 460 32.15 3.61 -51.32
C VAL A 460 30.68 3.99 -51.39
N LEU A 461 30.29 5.21 -51.02
CA LEU A 461 28.89 5.65 -51.03
C LEU A 461 28.25 5.68 -52.43
N TYR A 462 29.03 5.99 -53.47
CA TYR A 462 28.57 6.00 -54.86
C TYR A 462 28.35 4.59 -55.45
N LYS A 463 29.09 3.59 -54.96
CA LYS A 463 29.01 2.19 -55.42
C LYS A 463 28.26 1.28 -54.45
N ASN A 464 27.89 1.81 -53.29
CA ASN A 464 27.24 1.08 -52.23
C ASN A 464 25.84 0.63 -52.66
N THR A 465 25.62 -0.68 -52.63
CA THR A 465 24.32 -1.31 -52.87
C THR A 465 23.77 -2.05 -51.65
N THR A 466 24.51 -2.08 -50.53
CA THR A 466 24.23 -2.97 -49.39
C THR A 466 24.21 -2.29 -48.02
N LEU A 467 25.02 -1.23 -47.81
CA LEU A 467 25.08 -0.50 -46.56
C LEU A 467 23.78 0.30 -46.36
N SER A 468 23.10 0.02 -45.26
CA SER A 468 21.82 0.65 -44.84
C SER A 468 22.00 1.74 -43.78
N SER A 469 23.09 1.70 -43.01
CA SER A 469 23.37 2.67 -41.95
C SER A 469 24.83 3.09 -41.93
N LEU A 470 25.08 4.39 -41.81
CA LEU A 470 26.41 4.99 -41.79
C LEU A 470 26.54 6.00 -40.65
N ASN A 471 27.52 5.76 -39.78
CA ASN A 471 27.94 6.72 -38.75
C ASN A 471 29.37 7.22 -39.02
N ILE A 472 29.49 8.53 -39.17
CA ILE A 472 30.75 9.24 -39.42
C ILE A 472 30.94 10.42 -38.45
N GLN A 473 30.37 10.35 -37.24
CA GLN A 473 30.62 11.34 -36.19
C GLN A 473 32.12 11.45 -35.85
N ASN A 474 32.54 12.58 -35.27
CA ASN A 474 33.93 12.84 -34.87
C ASN A 474 34.97 12.79 -36.01
N ASN A 475 34.54 12.94 -37.28
CA ASN A 475 35.46 13.03 -38.42
C ASN A 475 35.63 14.50 -38.83
N ASN A 476 36.88 14.99 -38.84
CA ASN A 476 37.19 16.38 -39.18
C ASN A 476 37.21 16.62 -40.70
N PHE A 477 36.05 16.55 -41.35
CA PHE A 477 35.92 16.79 -42.79
C PHE A 477 36.09 18.28 -43.13
N GLY A 478 36.92 18.58 -44.13
CA GLY A 478 37.01 19.91 -44.73
C GLY A 478 35.81 20.24 -45.63
N PRO A 479 35.75 21.47 -46.19
CA PRO A 479 34.63 21.92 -47.02
C PRO A 479 34.45 21.12 -48.33
N LYS A 480 35.53 20.59 -48.92
CA LYS A 480 35.45 19.82 -50.17
C LYS A 480 34.88 18.44 -49.93
N GLU A 481 35.33 17.79 -48.85
CA GLU A 481 34.89 16.49 -48.38
C GLU A 481 33.40 16.51 -48.05
N ARG A 482 32.92 17.58 -47.41
CA ARG A 482 31.49 17.77 -47.10
C ARG A 482 30.61 17.91 -48.34
N ASN A 483 31.09 18.58 -49.39
CA ASN A 483 30.36 18.71 -50.66
C ASN A 483 30.29 17.38 -51.42
N ALA A 484 31.40 16.65 -51.47
CA ALA A 484 31.45 15.35 -52.12
C ALA A 484 30.56 14.31 -51.40
N LEU A 485 30.52 14.37 -50.07
CA LEU A 485 29.63 13.56 -49.23
C LEU A 485 28.15 13.90 -49.48
N ALA A 486 27.81 15.18 -49.58
CA ALA A 486 26.46 15.62 -49.93
C ALA A 486 26.04 15.09 -51.32
N ASP A 487 26.90 15.21 -52.33
CA ASP A 487 26.61 14.71 -53.68
C ASP A 487 26.43 13.18 -53.71
N ALA A 488 27.20 12.44 -52.91
CA ALA A 488 27.06 10.99 -52.78
C ALA A 488 25.75 10.60 -52.10
N LEU A 489 25.39 11.26 -50.99
CA LEU A 489 24.13 11.04 -50.27
C LEU A 489 22.91 11.35 -51.13
N CYS A 490 22.97 12.38 -51.97
CA CYS A 490 21.89 12.74 -52.90
C CYS A 490 21.56 11.60 -53.89
N LYS A 491 22.55 10.77 -54.25
CA LYS A 491 22.40 9.68 -55.23
C LYS A 491 22.31 8.31 -54.59
N ASN A 492 22.64 8.20 -53.30
CA ASN A 492 22.57 6.95 -52.60
C ASN A 492 21.10 6.53 -52.42
N THR A 493 20.81 5.27 -52.73
CA THR A 493 19.46 4.69 -52.72
C THR A 493 19.28 3.58 -51.69
N THR A 494 20.30 3.33 -50.86
CA THR A 494 20.33 2.17 -49.95
C THR A 494 20.43 2.56 -48.48
N LEU A 495 21.00 3.72 -48.17
CA LEU A 495 21.08 4.24 -46.82
C LEU A 495 19.70 4.68 -46.35
N THR A 496 19.29 4.12 -45.22
CA THR A 496 18.10 4.48 -44.45
C THR A 496 18.47 5.27 -43.19
N GLU A 497 19.71 5.12 -42.70
CA GLU A 497 20.20 5.82 -41.52
C GLU A 497 21.53 6.55 -41.77
N PHE A 498 21.63 7.79 -41.30
CA PHE A 498 22.85 8.58 -41.45
C PHE A 498 23.11 9.46 -40.22
N VAL A 499 24.34 9.38 -39.70
CA VAL A 499 24.79 10.10 -38.51
C VAL A 499 26.10 10.83 -38.82
N SER A 500 26.13 12.17 -38.64
CA SER A 500 27.31 12.99 -38.95
C SER A 500 27.43 14.22 -38.06
N GLU A 501 28.67 14.61 -37.78
CA GLU A 501 29.04 15.86 -37.09
C GLU A 501 29.94 16.69 -38.01
N GLY A 502 29.54 17.93 -38.31
CA GLY A 502 30.23 18.82 -39.25
C GLY A 502 29.87 18.59 -40.73
N GLY A 503 29.09 19.52 -41.30
CA GLY A 503 28.53 19.34 -42.65
C GLY A 503 27.76 20.53 -43.22
N GLY A 504 27.21 21.40 -42.38
CA GLY A 504 26.65 22.71 -42.75
C GLY A 504 25.67 22.70 -43.94
N LYS A 505 25.61 23.83 -44.66
CA LYS A 505 24.73 24.06 -45.83
C LYS A 505 24.89 23.04 -46.97
N ALA A 506 26.02 22.35 -47.07
CA ALA A 506 26.28 21.40 -48.15
C ALA A 506 25.34 20.18 -48.08
N LEU A 507 25.15 19.61 -46.88
CA LEU A 507 24.27 18.46 -46.67
C LEU A 507 22.79 18.80 -46.86
N ALA A 508 22.35 20.02 -46.53
CA ALA A 508 20.97 20.47 -46.69
C ALA A 508 20.44 20.36 -48.13
N GLY A 509 21.29 20.62 -49.13
CA GLY A 509 20.93 20.51 -50.54
C GLY A 509 20.74 19.06 -51.01
N ALA A 510 21.51 18.12 -50.46
CA ALA A 510 21.42 16.70 -50.75
C ALA A 510 20.18 16.06 -50.11
N LEU A 511 19.86 16.44 -48.87
CA LEU A 511 18.72 15.92 -48.11
C LEU A 511 17.36 16.32 -48.70
N CYS A 512 17.30 17.38 -49.51
CA CYS A 512 16.11 17.72 -50.31
C CYS A 512 15.79 16.70 -51.42
N LYS A 513 16.79 15.91 -51.83
CA LYS A 513 16.72 15.02 -53.00
C LYS A 513 16.93 13.54 -52.65
N ASN A 514 17.33 13.25 -51.41
CA ASN A 514 17.40 11.88 -50.91
C ASN A 514 16.00 11.46 -50.42
N TYR A 515 15.52 10.33 -50.93
CA TYR A 515 14.20 9.78 -50.61
C TYR A 515 14.29 8.43 -49.87
N THR A 516 15.46 8.06 -49.37
CA THR A 516 15.69 6.74 -48.76
C THR A 516 15.97 6.82 -47.26
N LEU A 517 16.51 7.94 -46.80
CA LEU A 517 16.75 8.17 -45.38
C LEU A 517 15.43 8.29 -44.61
N THR A 518 15.30 7.46 -43.58
CA THR A 518 14.21 7.49 -42.60
C THR A 518 14.69 7.97 -41.22
N CYS A 519 15.98 7.78 -40.91
CA CYS A 519 16.63 8.20 -39.67
C CYS A 519 17.84 9.10 -39.94
N LEU A 520 17.86 10.29 -39.35
CA LEU A 520 18.91 11.27 -39.59
C LEU A 520 19.33 11.98 -38.30
N ASP A 521 20.64 11.93 -37.99
CA ASP A 521 21.23 12.68 -36.88
C ASP A 521 22.32 13.64 -37.40
N LEU A 522 22.04 14.94 -37.23
CA LEU A 522 22.90 16.03 -37.65
C LEU A 522 23.12 17.01 -36.50
N ARG A 523 23.24 16.54 -35.25
CA ARG A 523 23.63 17.41 -34.13
C ARG A 523 24.94 18.17 -34.41
N TYR A 524 25.07 19.40 -33.91
CA TYR A 524 26.29 20.23 -34.03
C TYR A 524 26.73 20.58 -35.47
N ASN A 525 25.80 20.77 -36.41
CA ASN A 525 26.11 21.01 -37.83
C ASN A 525 25.91 22.44 -38.37
N ASN A 526 25.44 23.39 -37.55
CA ASN A 526 25.17 24.80 -37.94
C ASN A 526 24.32 24.90 -39.23
N LEU A 527 23.11 24.35 -39.18
CA LEU A 527 22.24 24.13 -40.34
C LEU A 527 21.21 25.24 -40.58
N ASP A 528 20.68 25.26 -41.80
CA ASP A 528 19.45 25.96 -42.18
C ASP A 528 18.37 24.90 -42.44
N CYS A 529 17.19 25.02 -41.83
CA CYS A 529 16.14 23.99 -41.87
C CYS A 529 15.21 24.05 -43.09
N ARG A 530 15.43 24.96 -44.04
CA ARG A 530 14.57 25.13 -45.23
C ARG A 530 14.43 23.87 -46.10
N TRP A 531 15.32 22.89 -45.98
CA TRP A 531 15.23 21.63 -46.72
C TRP A 531 14.16 20.68 -46.15
N LEU A 532 13.80 20.81 -44.87
CA LEU A 532 12.85 19.91 -44.22
C LEU A 532 11.44 20.02 -44.83
N CYS A 533 11.07 21.18 -45.37
CA CYS A 533 9.76 21.37 -46.01
C CYS A 533 9.57 20.55 -47.30
N LYS A 534 10.65 19.98 -47.84
CA LYS A 534 10.63 19.11 -49.02
C LYS A 534 10.88 17.64 -48.70
N ASN A 535 11.23 17.31 -47.45
CA ASN A 535 11.51 15.94 -47.05
C ASN A 535 10.28 15.32 -46.37
N ASN A 536 9.73 14.30 -47.01
CA ASN A 536 8.55 13.56 -46.55
C ASN A 536 8.87 12.07 -46.30
N MET A 537 10.12 11.73 -46.00
CA MET A 537 10.56 10.35 -45.79
C MET A 537 11.08 10.10 -44.38
N LEU A 538 11.68 11.13 -43.76
CA LEU A 538 12.20 11.02 -42.40
C LEU A 538 11.08 10.73 -41.40
N SER A 539 11.31 9.70 -40.58
CA SER A 539 10.52 9.36 -39.39
C SER A 539 11.23 9.79 -38.11
N PHE A 540 12.57 9.84 -38.11
CA PHE A 540 13.40 10.33 -37.01
C PHE A 540 14.37 11.42 -37.49
N LEU A 541 14.45 12.53 -36.76
CA LEU A 541 15.38 13.63 -37.04
C LEU A 541 15.96 14.23 -35.76
N ASN A 542 17.29 14.27 -35.66
CA ASN A 542 17.99 14.97 -34.60
C ASN A 542 18.79 16.17 -35.14
N LEU A 543 18.40 17.36 -34.70
CA LEU A 543 19.03 18.65 -35.01
C LEU A 543 19.52 19.35 -33.74
N GLY A 544 19.78 18.62 -32.65
CA GLY A 544 20.27 19.20 -31.41
C GLY A 544 21.51 20.09 -31.60
N SER A 545 21.57 21.22 -30.89
CA SER A 545 22.74 22.11 -30.82
C SER A 545 23.24 22.62 -32.18
N ASN A 546 22.32 23.00 -33.09
CA ASN A 546 22.62 23.53 -34.42
C ASN A 546 22.55 25.07 -34.51
N ASN A 547 22.32 25.79 -33.42
CA ASN A 547 22.26 27.25 -33.37
C ASN A 547 21.33 27.87 -34.45
N LEU A 548 20.15 27.27 -34.65
CA LEU A 548 19.19 27.67 -35.70
C LEU A 548 18.71 29.13 -35.56
N GLY A 549 18.70 29.67 -34.34
CA GLY A 549 18.36 31.06 -34.06
C GLY A 549 16.91 31.43 -34.44
N LEU A 550 16.61 32.74 -34.38
CA LEU A 550 15.27 33.29 -34.65
C LEU A 550 14.83 33.13 -36.12
N PHE A 551 15.77 33.17 -37.07
CA PHE A 551 15.43 33.09 -38.50
C PHE A 551 15.27 31.64 -39.01
N GLY A 552 15.95 30.66 -38.39
CA GLY A 552 15.75 29.24 -38.68
C GLY A 552 14.46 28.68 -38.04
N GLY A 553 14.01 29.28 -36.94
CA GLY A 553 12.80 28.91 -36.20
C GLY A 553 11.54 28.90 -37.05
N LYS A 554 11.20 30.03 -37.65
CA LYS A 554 10.02 30.16 -38.52
C LYS A 554 9.99 29.17 -39.69
N ALA A 555 11.11 29.01 -40.40
CA ALA A 555 11.19 28.10 -41.55
C ALA A 555 10.98 26.63 -41.14
N LEU A 556 11.49 26.24 -39.97
CA LEU A 556 11.29 24.91 -39.44
C LEU A 556 9.86 24.72 -38.91
N ALA A 557 9.26 25.74 -38.29
CA ALA A 557 7.86 25.69 -37.87
C ALA A 557 6.98 25.42 -39.09
N ASP A 558 7.12 26.20 -40.16
CA ASP A 558 6.37 26.03 -41.40
C ASP A 558 6.57 24.64 -42.05
N ALA A 559 7.79 24.10 -41.98
CA ALA A 559 8.09 22.75 -42.45
C ALA A 559 7.38 21.66 -41.63
N LEU A 560 7.36 21.80 -40.31
CA LEU A 560 6.70 20.86 -39.41
C LEU A 560 5.17 20.87 -39.57
N CYS A 561 4.54 22.00 -39.95
CA CYS A 561 3.07 22.03 -40.11
C CYS A 561 2.56 21.06 -41.18
N ASN A 562 3.40 20.77 -42.17
CA ASN A 562 3.04 19.99 -43.34
C ASN A 562 3.73 18.62 -43.38
N ASN A 563 4.59 18.32 -42.39
CA ASN A 563 5.31 17.06 -42.34
C ASN A 563 4.45 15.98 -41.67
N ALA A 564 4.04 14.97 -42.47
CA ALA A 564 3.20 13.87 -42.01
C ALA A 564 4.00 12.62 -41.57
N THR A 565 5.30 12.56 -41.90
CA THR A 565 6.11 11.35 -41.74
C THR A 565 6.96 11.37 -40.49
N LEU A 566 7.42 12.54 -40.07
CA LEU A 566 8.29 12.71 -38.92
C LEU A 566 7.54 12.40 -37.62
N LYS A 567 8.03 11.39 -36.90
CA LYS A 567 7.47 10.91 -35.63
C LYS A 567 8.29 11.39 -34.45
N ASP A 568 9.62 11.40 -34.59
CA ASP A 568 10.54 11.74 -33.53
C ASP A 568 11.46 12.88 -33.96
N LEU A 569 11.48 13.95 -33.16
CA LEU A 569 12.23 15.16 -33.48
C LEU A 569 12.98 15.69 -32.25
N ASN A 570 14.29 15.88 -32.38
CA ASN A 570 15.11 16.57 -31.38
C ASN A 570 15.61 17.92 -31.89
N LEU A 571 15.20 18.98 -31.19
CA LEU A 571 15.57 20.38 -31.43
C LEU A 571 16.23 21.03 -30.21
N SER A 572 16.74 20.24 -29.27
CA SER A 572 17.38 20.77 -28.07
C SER A 572 18.54 21.72 -28.39
N GLY A 573 18.77 22.75 -27.58
CA GLY A 573 19.97 23.59 -27.70
C GLY A 573 20.05 24.51 -28.94
N ASN A 574 18.91 24.86 -29.56
CA ASN A 574 18.87 25.65 -30.80
C ASN A 574 18.49 27.13 -30.63
N GLY A 575 18.19 27.57 -29.41
CA GLY A 575 17.74 28.95 -29.15
C GLY A 575 16.37 29.25 -29.79
N TRP A 576 15.53 28.22 -29.92
CA TRP A 576 14.20 28.30 -30.52
C TRP A 576 13.25 29.19 -29.72
N LYS A 577 12.57 30.13 -30.39
CA LYS A 577 11.67 31.10 -29.74
C LYS A 577 10.33 31.31 -30.45
N ASP A 578 10.11 30.66 -31.59
CA ASP A 578 8.90 30.83 -32.41
C ASP A 578 7.83 29.77 -32.12
N ALA A 579 6.61 30.03 -32.59
CA ALA A 579 5.46 29.15 -32.38
C ALA A 579 5.62 27.82 -33.12
N LEU A 580 5.47 26.71 -32.40
CA LEU A 580 5.22 25.42 -33.02
C LEU A 580 3.82 25.47 -33.65
N CYS A 581 3.70 25.23 -34.95
CA CYS A 581 2.39 25.14 -35.59
C CYS A 581 1.76 23.76 -35.38
N LYS A 582 0.53 23.58 -35.87
CA LYS A 582 -0.21 22.32 -35.81
C LYS A 582 0.56 21.23 -36.55
N ASN A 583 1.27 20.36 -35.83
CA ASN A 583 1.75 19.10 -36.35
C ASN A 583 0.91 17.97 -35.72
N THR A 584 0.37 17.10 -36.56
CA THR A 584 -0.47 15.96 -36.15
C THR A 584 0.23 14.61 -36.39
N ALA A 585 1.54 14.62 -36.60
CA ALA A 585 2.31 13.44 -36.96
C ALA A 585 3.33 13.04 -35.88
N LEU A 586 3.91 14.02 -35.18
CA LEU A 586 4.92 13.84 -34.15
C LEU A 586 4.35 13.11 -32.94
N ILE A 587 5.13 12.15 -32.45
CA ILE A 587 4.89 11.32 -31.27
C ILE A 587 5.87 11.74 -30.17
N SER A 588 7.13 11.99 -30.52
CA SER A 588 8.17 12.45 -29.60
C SER A 588 8.80 13.77 -30.05
N LEU A 589 8.94 14.71 -29.12
CA LEU A 589 9.54 16.02 -29.36
C LEU A 589 10.47 16.44 -28.21
N ASP A 590 11.73 16.72 -28.52
CA ASP A 590 12.69 17.30 -27.57
C ASP A 590 12.97 18.78 -27.90
N LEU A 591 12.61 19.66 -26.96
CA LEU A 591 12.82 21.10 -27.01
C LEU A 591 13.72 21.59 -25.86
N GLY A 592 14.49 20.72 -25.22
CA GLY A 592 15.33 21.07 -24.08
C GLY A 592 16.35 22.18 -24.40
N SER A 593 16.74 22.98 -23.40
CA SER A 593 17.86 23.94 -23.53
C SER A 593 17.69 24.99 -24.65
N ASN A 594 16.47 25.42 -24.96
CA ASN A 594 16.18 26.43 -26.00
C ASN A 594 15.98 27.87 -25.47
N ASN A 595 15.98 28.06 -24.15
CA ASN A 595 15.85 29.39 -23.51
C ASN A 595 14.59 30.17 -23.95
N PHE A 596 13.43 29.50 -23.89
CA PHE A 596 12.12 30.07 -24.26
C PHE A 596 11.69 31.28 -23.41
N GLY A 597 12.03 31.30 -22.12
CA GLY A 597 11.54 32.33 -21.21
C GLY A 597 10.02 32.24 -20.95
N SER A 598 9.45 33.22 -20.25
CA SER A 598 8.02 33.25 -19.91
C SER A 598 7.11 33.43 -21.12
N ILE A 599 7.54 34.17 -22.13
CA ILE A 599 6.80 34.38 -23.38
C ILE A 599 6.73 33.09 -24.19
N GLY A 600 7.86 32.37 -24.29
CA GLY A 600 7.91 31.10 -25.00
C GLY A 600 7.04 30.01 -24.37
N GLY A 601 6.85 30.02 -23.04
CA GLY A 601 5.92 29.11 -22.37
C GLY A 601 4.46 29.29 -22.78
N LYS A 602 4.01 30.53 -22.99
CA LYS A 602 2.65 30.84 -23.48
C LYS A 602 2.46 30.37 -24.93
N ILE A 603 3.44 30.64 -25.78
CA ILE A 603 3.43 30.23 -27.18
C ILE A 603 3.42 28.69 -27.32
N LEU A 604 4.20 28.00 -26.50
CA LEU A 604 4.25 26.54 -26.49
C LEU A 604 2.96 25.92 -25.96
N ALA A 605 2.35 26.51 -24.93
CA ALA A 605 1.05 26.09 -24.40
C ALA A 605 -0.06 26.09 -25.46
N ASP A 606 -0.11 27.15 -26.29
CA ASP A 606 -1.08 27.26 -27.39
C ASP A 606 -0.86 26.20 -28.49
N ALA A 607 0.41 25.84 -28.74
CA ALA A 607 0.77 24.81 -29.69
C ALA A 607 0.41 23.40 -29.19
N LEU A 608 0.68 23.10 -27.92
CA LEU A 608 0.40 21.79 -27.29
C LEU A 608 -1.09 21.49 -27.22
N CYS A 609 -1.94 22.48 -26.93
CA CYS A 609 -3.40 22.33 -26.94
C CYS A 609 -3.96 21.84 -28.29
N ARG A 610 -3.17 21.94 -29.36
CA ARG A 610 -3.58 21.64 -30.74
C ARG A 610 -2.90 20.40 -31.32
N SER A 611 -1.99 19.75 -30.58
CA SER A 611 -1.39 18.46 -30.95
C SER A 611 -2.26 17.30 -30.47
N THR A 612 -2.47 16.30 -31.33
CA THR A 612 -3.32 15.13 -31.03
C THR A 612 -2.54 13.81 -30.92
N THR A 613 -1.26 13.81 -31.30
CA THR A 613 -0.45 12.59 -31.45
C THR A 613 0.78 12.54 -30.54
N LEU A 614 1.15 13.65 -29.91
CA LEU A 614 2.35 13.73 -29.08
C LEU A 614 2.16 12.98 -27.76
N THR A 615 3.04 12.02 -27.48
CA THR A 615 3.07 11.22 -26.24
C THR A 615 4.31 11.49 -25.39
N THR A 616 5.37 12.04 -26.00
CA THR A 616 6.64 12.33 -25.32
C THR A 616 7.08 13.76 -25.62
N LEU A 617 7.34 14.55 -24.56
CA LEU A 617 7.76 15.94 -24.67
C LEU A 617 8.86 16.27 -23.64
N ASN A 618 10.05 16.66 -24.10
CA ASN A 618 11.11 17.17 -23.22
C ASN A 618 11.20 18.70 -23.28
N LEU A 619 10.95 19.36 -22.14
CA LEU A 619 10.99 20.82 -21.99
C LEU A 619 12.07 21.31 -21.00
N SER A 620 13.01 20.45 -20.62
CA SER A 620 14.03 20.76 -19.62
C SER A 620 14.87 22.00 -20.00
N TYR A 621 15.40 22.71 -19.00
CA TYR A 621 16.36 23.83 -19.18
C TYR A 621 15.88 24.98 -20.10
N ASN A 622 14.60 25.34 -20.05
CA ASN A 622 14.00 26.38 -20.91
C ASN A 622 13.64 27.72 -20.22
N TYR A 623 13.89 27.84 -18.92
CA TYR A 623 13.69 29.08 -18.16
C TYR A 623 12.28 29.71 -18.27
N PHE A 624 11.21 28.90 -18.26
CA PHE A 624 9.83 29.40 -18.44
C PHE A 624 9.32 30.39 -17.39
N ARG A 625 9.95 30.44 -16.21
CA ARG A 625 9.50 31.25 -15.05
C ARG A 625 8.04 30.93 -14.66
N SER A 626 7.50 31.65 -13.69
CA SER A 626 6.15 31.39 -13.14
C SER A 626 5.04 31.51 -14.19
N GLU A 627 5.05 32.56 -15.01
CA GLU A 627 4.00 32.78 -16.01
C GLU A 627 3.99 31.75 -17.15
N GLY A 628 5.18 31.37 -17.65
CA GLY A 628 5.29 30.36 -18.70
C GLY A 628 4.94 28.97 -18.18
N GLY A 629 5.33 28.64 -16.95
CA GLY A 629 4.96 27.39 -16.29
C GLY A 629 3.45 27.27 -16.07
N LYS A 630 2.78 28.36 -15.65
CA LYS A 630 1.32 28.38 -15.48
C LYS A 630 0.59 28.12 -16.81
N ALA A 631 1.01 28.78 -17.89
CA ALA A 631 0.41 28.58 -19.20
C ALA A 631 0.55 27.13 -19.70
N LEU A 632 1.70 26.50 -19.47
CA LEU A 632 1.93 25.09 -19.82
C LEU A 632 1.06 24.14 -18.98
N ALA A 633 0.93 24.38 -17.68
CA ALA A 633 0.07 23.58 -16.80
C ALA A 633 -1.41 23.65 -17.23
N ASP A 634 -1.90 24.85 -17.55
CA ASP A 634 -3.27 25.07 -18.02
C ASP A 634 -3.53 24.38 -19.37
N ALA A 635 -2.52 24.35 -20.27
CA ALA A 635 -2.62 23.65 -21.54
C ALA A 635 -2.63 22.14 -21.37
N LEU A 636 -1.75 21.58 -20.54
CA LEU A 636 -1.68 20.14 -20.25
C LEU A 636 -2.97 19.62 -19.60
N HIS A 637 -3.62 20.42 -18.76
CA HIS A 637 -4.91 20.07 -18.15
C HIS A 637 -6.05 19.93 -19.19
N LYS A 638 -5.95 20.63 -20.33
CA LYS A 638 -6.95 20.61 -21.40
C LYS A 638 -6.72 19.51 -22.44
N ILE A 639 -5.56 18.86 -22.42
CA ILE A 639 -5.24 17.76 -23.34
C ILE A 639 -5.81 16.46 -22.73
N PRO A 640 -6.70 15.73 -23.42
CA PRO A 640 -7.25 14.48 -22.89
C PRO A 640 -6.11 13.49 -22.62
N ARG A 641 -6.05 12.96 -21.37
CA ARG A 641 -5.02 12.06 -20.81
C ARG A 641 -4.32 11.18 -21.87
N ARG A 642 -3.19 11.65 -22.40
CA ARG A 642 -2.32 10.93 -23.37
C ARG A 642 -0.82 11.15 -23.16
N LEU A 643 -0.42 12.04 -22.26
CA LEU A 643 0.96 12.34 -21.90
C LEU A 643 1.21 11.79 -20.48
N PRO A 644 2.15 10.86 -20.27
CA PRO A 644 2.59 10.42 -18.93
C PRO A 644 3.26 11.56 -18.14
#